data_AF-A0A928NX25-F1
#
_entry.id   AF-A0A928NX25-F1
#
_cell.length_a   1.000
_cell.length_b   1.000
_cell.length_c   1.000
_cell.angle_alpha   90.00
_cell.angle_beta   90.00
_cell.angle_gamma   90.00
#
_symmetry.space_group_name_H-M   'P 1'
#
loop_
_entity.id
_entity.type
_entity.pdbx_description
1 polymer ?
#
loop_
_entity_poly.entity_id
_entity_poly.type
_entity_poly.pdbx_seq_one_letter_code
_entity_poly.pdbx_strand_id
1 'polypeptide(L)'
;MTKPKKCDTIKGKKKEVVLVSFLESPVTALHGVGAVRAAAYERLGIRKTEDLLWHFPRSYENRGDIRTLAEATVGEKQAFLLTVATKPTLAKIKRGMSLVKFRAFDATGTCEITYFNQDFLKNSFEVGREYRFYGKLEQKAKRYAMSSPAHEEWSEEKPLASLFPIYPSAEGLTQKQIKAGVHEVLSAAARELTDHLPDGIRLKNRLPALMTALRGIHTPETYEDLIAAKRRLVYDELFLFALSLRLSAKRERQTGAPIFSDGDLSPFLALLPYRLTGAQTRAIGDILADVAKETPMNRILVGDVGCGKTVCAAAALYTAVKNGHQGALMVPTEILARQHAADLAPLFEKLGIRVTLLLGALTEKQKREARAAIAAHETDVVIGTQALIGEGVEFATLGLVVIDEQHRFGVNQRAWLTEKGRHVHTLVMSATPIPRTLALTVYGGLDISKIDEIPPGRQKVETFFVGESYRERLEAFVRKQVAEGGCVYIVCPAVEESDAEEGEILLSELGELYSPEKKTPLKSAVAYTKELSERHPDLRISFVHGKMKSADKDKVMRAFAGGEIDVLVSTTVIEVGVNVPNACLMIVENADRFGLSQLHQLRGRVGRGTRKSYCVLVSDTNGENAKKRLKTMCATNDGYEIAETDLKLRGPGDFLRANANMGIRQSGGTEFRIADLCDDGDVLLRAFTDAEEFLAARALAEYPTLLEKVQGMLAENETRIN
;
A
#
# COMPACT_ATOMS: atom_id res chain seq x y z
N MET A 1 -59.41 -28.90 1.35
CA MET A 1 -59.86 -30.14 2.00
C MET A 1 -59.40 -31.33 1.18
N THR A 2 -58.35 -32.02 1.61
CA THR A 2 -58.05 -33.41 1.19
C THR A 2 -57.23 -34.04 2.32
N LYS A 3 -57.78 -35.14 2.86
CA LYS A 3 -57.31 -35.88 4.04
C LYS A 3 -56.13 -36.82 3.72
N PRO A 4 -55.43 -37.34 4.75
CA PRO A 4 -54.04 -37.80 4.68
C PRO A 4 -53.90 -39.29 4.34
N LYS A 5 -52.74 -39.70 3.81
CA LYS A 5 -52.32 -41.11 3.77
C LYS A 5 -51.57 -41.45 5.07
N LYS A 6 -51.97 -42.58 5.68
CA LYS A 6 -51.51 -43.11 6.98
C LYS A 6 -50.07 -43.62 6.95
N CYS A 7 -49.46 -43.49 8.13
CA CYS A 7 -48.23 -44.12 8.61
C CYS A 7 -48.12 -45.62 8.29
N ASP A 8 -46.91 -46.03 7.91
CA ASP A 8 -46.29 -47.25 8.43
C ASP A 8 -45.15 -46.85 9.37
N THR A 9 -45.31 -47.27 10.62
CA THR A 9 -44.36 -47.11 11.72
C THR A 9 -43.17 -48.06 11.54
N ILE A 10 -41.98 -47.50 11.27
CA ILE A 10 -40.72 -48.16 11.59
C ILE A 10 -40.08 -47.40 12.76
N LYS A 11 -39.89 -48.15 13.85
CA LYS A 11 -39.36 -47.72 15.15
C LYS A 11 -37.99 -47.04 15.01
N GLY A 12 -37.84 -45.94 15.75
CA GLY A 12 -36.64 -45.67 16.53
C GLY A 12 -35.42 -45.15 15.77
N LYS A 13 -35.39 -43.85 15.53
CA LYS A 13 -34.23 -42.97 15.72
C LYS A 13 -34.75 -41.54 15.74
N LYS A 14 -34.78 -40.89 16.92
CA LYS A 14 -34.91 -39.43 16.99
C LYS A 14 -33.69 -38.88 16.25
N LYS A 15 -33.86 -38.49 14.99
CA LYS A 15 -32.95 -37.54 14.37
C LYS A 15 -33.22 -36.22 15.08
N GLU A 16 -32.29 -35.78 15.92
CA GLU A 16 -32.14 -34.35 16.18
C GLU A 16 -32.02 -33.69 14.82
N VAL A 17 -33.07 -33.01 14.40
CA VAL A 17 -33.02 -32.11 13.26
C VAL A 17 -32.26 -30.89 13.78
N VAL A 18 -30.93 -30.91 13.63
CA VAL A 18 -30.13 -29.69 13.74
C VAL A 18 -30.66 -28.77 12.65
N LEU A 19 -31.43 -27.75 13.04
CA LEU A 19 -31.84 -26.66 12.16
C LEU A 19 -30.56 -25.92 11.76
N VAL A 20 -29.97 -26.31 10.63
CA VAL A 20 -28.86 -25.59 10.02
C VAL A 20 -29.40 -24.20 9.65
N SER A 21 -28.72 -23.14 10.13
CA SER A 21 -29.06 -21.76 9.79
C SER A 21 -29.14 -21.58 8.28
N PHE A 22 -30.11 -20.79 7.80
CA PHE A 22 -30.21 -20.50 6.37
C PHE A 22 -28.93 -19.82 5.86
N LEU A 23 -28.27 -19.00 6.69
CA LEU A 23 -27.02 -18.31 6.38
C LEU A 23 -25.84 -19.27 6.15
N GLU A 24 -25.80 -20.37 6.89
CA GLU A 24 -24.74 -21.39 6.77
C GLU A 24 -24.97 -22.38 5.62
N SER A 25 -26.16 -22.36 5.02
CA SER A 25 -26.53 -23.26 3.95
C SER A 25 -25.76 -22.97 2.66
N PRO A 26 -25.53 -23.98 1.79
CA PRO A 26 -24.91 -23.76 0.48
C PRO A 26 -25.74 -22.80 -0.38
N VAL A 27 -25.10 -22.10 -1.34
CA VAL A 27 -25.79 -21.17 -2.27
C VAL A 27 -26.93 -21.82 -3.07
N THR A 28 -26.98 -23.15 -3.20
CA THR A 28 -28.09 -23.87 -3.82
C THR A 28 -29.40 -23.79 -3.03
N ALA A 29 -29.36 -23.35 -1.77
CA ALA A 29 -30.56 -23.09 -0.97
C ALA A 29 -31.31 -21.82 -1.42
N LEU A 30 -30.65 -20.93 -2.17
CA LEU A 30 -31.26 -19.70 -2.70
C LEU A 30 -32.31 -20.01 -3.77
N HIS A 31 -33.36 -19.20 -3.80
CA HIS A 31 -34.41 -19.38 -4.79
C HIS A 31 -33.89 -19.25 -6.22
N GLY A 32 -34.08 -20.32 -7.01
CA GLY A 32 -33.68 -20.36 -8.41
C GLY A 32 -32.19 -20.60 -8.65
N VAL A 33 -31.41 -21.03 -7.65
CA VAL A 33 -29.98 -21.37 -7.83
C VAL A 33 -29.81 -22.88 -8.01
N GLY A 34 -29.75 -23.33 -9.26
CA GLY A 34 -29.35 -24.70 -9.62
C GLY A 34 -27.83 -24.88 -9.76
N ALA A 35 -27.37 -26.10 -10.07
CA ALA A 35 -25.95 -26.46 -10.12
C ALA A 35 -25.09 -25.52 -11.01
N VAL A 36 -25.58 -25.12 -12.17
CA VAL A 36 -24.86 -24.20 -13.08
C VAL A 36 -24.64 -22.82 -12.45
N ARG A 37 -25.65 -22.30 -11.74
CA ARG A 37 -25.56 -20.98 -11.08
C ARG A 37 -24.73 -21.08 -9.81
N ALA A 38 -24.81 -22.18 -9.08
CA ALA A 38 -23.94 -22.44 -7.93
C ALA A 38 -22.46 -22.44 -8.33
N ALA A 39 -22.10 -23.10 -9.44
CA ALA A 39 -20.74 -23.05 -9.99
C ALA A 39 -20.31 -21.64 -10.44
N ALA A 40 -21.26 -20.79 -10.87
CA ALA A 40 -20.96 -19.39 -11.19
C ALA A 40 -20.75 -18.53 -9.94
N TYR A 41 -21.49 -18.78 -8.86
CA TYR A 41 -21.25 -18.14 -7.55
C TYR A 41 -19.93 -18.59 -6.94
N GLU A 42 -19.58 -19.87 -7.08
CA GLU A 42 -18.32 -20.42 -6.55
C GLU A 42 -17.09 -19.78 -7.22
N ARG A 43 -17.18 -19.45 -8.52
CA ARG A 43 -16.14 -18.65 -9.22
C ARG A 43 -15.97 -17.24 -8.67
N LEU A 44 -16.97 -16.70 -7.97
CA LEU A 44 -16.89 -15.44 -7.23
C LEU A 44 -16.45 -15.63 -5.77
N GLY A 45 -16.11 -16.87 -5.36
CA GLY A 45 -15.78 -17.19 -3.97
C GLY A 45 -16.99 -17.37 -3.05
N ILE A 46 -18.22 -17.35 -3.60
CA ILE A 46 -19.47 -17.41 -2.83
C ILE A 46 -19.93 -18.88 -2.76
N ARG A 47 -19.86 -19.48 -1.58
CA ARG A 47 -20.20 -20.90 -1.35
C ARG A 47 -21.40 -21.10 -0.43
N LYS A 48 -21.53 -20.24 0.58
CA LYS A 48 -22.67 -20.18 1.51
C LYS A 48 -23.57 -19.01 1.17
N THR A 49 -24.81 -19.03 1.65
CA THR A 49 -25.73 -17.90 1.45
C THR A 49 -25.24 -16.64 2.19
N GLU A 50 -24.62 -16.78 3.39
CA GLU A 50 -24.02 -15.65 4.12
C GLU A 50 -22.99 -14.87 3.31
N ASP A 51 -22.23 -15.54 2.43
CA ASP A 51 -21.17 -14.92 1.62
C ASP A 51 -21.73 -13.77 0.74
N LEU A 52 -23.02 -13.82 0.38
CA LEU A 52 -23.69 -12.73 -0.37
C LEU A 52 -23.84 -11.44 0.43
N LEU A 53 -23.88 -11.50 1.77
CA LEU A 53 -23.90 -10.30 2.62
C LEU A 53 -22.56 -9.55 2.59
N TRP A 54 -21.49 -10.26 2.22
CA TRP A 54 -20.13 -9.73 2.16
C TRP A 54 -19.67 -9.51 0.71
N HIS A 55 -20.52 -9.82 -0.27
CA HIS A 55 -20.29 -9.57 -1.69
C HIS A 55 -20.69 -8.15 -2.05
N PHE A 56 -19.85 -7.17 -1.71
CA PHE A 56 -20.20 -5.76 -1.81
C PHE A 56 -20.29 -5.25 -3.27
N PRO A 57 -21.16 -4.25 -3.53
CA PRO A 57 -21.17 -3.57 -4.83
C PRO A 57 -19.84 -2.86 -5.11
N ARG A 58 -19.34 -2.97 -6.35
CA ARG A 58 -18.15 -2.23 -6.81
C ARG A 58 -18.44 -0.77 -7.13
N SER A 59 -19.69 -0.44 -7.45
CA SER A 59 -20.13 0.92 -7.76
C SER A 59 -21.64 1.06 -7.63
N TYR A 60 -22.14 2.29 -7.68
CA TYR A 60 -23.57 2.61 -7.66
C TYR A 60 -23.89 3.51 -8.85
N GLU A 61 -24.98 3.20 -9.55
CA GLU A 61 -25.53 4.08 -10.57
C GLU A 61 -26.62 4.96 -9.94
N ASN A 62 -26.52 6.28 -10.12
CA ASN A 62 -27.60 7.18 -9.73
C ASN A 62 -28.66 7.19 -10.84
N ARG A 63 -29.74 6.47 -10.60
CA ARG A 63 -30.92 6.42 -11.47
C ARG A 63 -32.08 7.27 -10.93
N GLY A 64 -31.87 7.98 -9.82
CA GLY A 64 -32.87 8.88 -9.22
C GLY A 64 -32.87 10.27 -9.83
N ASP A 65 -31.74 10.72 -10.38
CA ASP A 65 -31.64 12.00 -11.10
C ASP A 65 -32.28 11.87 -12.49
N ILE A 66 -33.61 11.94 -12.53
CA ILE A 66 -34.40 11.87 -13.76
C ILE A 66 -34.27 13.18 -14.52
N ARG A 67 -33.84 13.09 -15.78
CA ARG A 67 -33.74 14.22 -16.70
C ARG A 67 -34.78 14.11 -17.80
N THR A 68 -35.20 15.27 -18.30
CA THR A 68 -35.96 15.33 -19.56
C THR A 68 -35.02 15.11 -20.75
N LEU A 69 -35.55 14.67 -21.89
CA LEU A 69 -34.78 14.48 -23.12
C LEU A 69 -34.13 15.78 -23.61
N ALA A 70 -34.75 16.93 -23.38
CA ALA A 70 -34.21 18.23 -23.77
C ALA A 70 -33.07 18.75 -22.86
N GLU A 71 -33.09 18.43 -21.57
CA GLU A 71 -32.08 18.86 -20.59
C GLU A 71 -30.88 17.92 -20.50
N ALA A 72 -30.91 16.80 -21.22
CA ALA A 72 -29.90 15.78 -21.14
C ALA A 72 -28.59 16.16 -21.85
N THR A 73 -27.49 15.68 -21.28
CA THR A 73 -26.16 15.80 -21.85
C THR A 73 -25.95 14.66 -22.83
N VAL A 74 -25.90 14.98 -24.14
CA VAL A 74 -25.68 13.97 -25.18
C VAL A 74 -24.34 13.28 -24.96
N GLY A 75 -24.38 11.96 -24.93
CA GLY A 75 -23.18 11.13 -24.80
C GLY A 75 -22.91 10.60 -23.39
N GLU A 76 -23.64 11.07 -22.37
CA GLU A 76 -23.54 10.59 -21.00
C GLU A 76 -24.68 9.61 -20.65
N LYS A 77 -24.46 8.77 -19.63
CA LYS A 77 -25.51 7.90 -19.10
C LYS A 77 -26.36 8.68 -18.11
N GLN A 78 -27.66 8.77 -18.38
CA GLN A 78 -28.62 9.48 -17.52
C GLN A 78 -29.91 8.66 -17.40
N ALA A 79 -30.73 8.97 -16.39
CA ALA A 79 -32.03 8.36 -16.19
C ALA A 79 -33.15 9.21 -16.81
N PHE A 80 -34.10 8.55 -17.45
CA PHE A 80 -35.23 9.16 -18.15
C PHE A 80 -36.51 8.42 -17.81
N LEU A 81 -37.56 9.14 -17.46
CA LEU A 81 -38.90 8.56 -17.32
C LEU A 81 -39.65 8.79 -18.63
N LEU A 82 -39.88 7.72 -19.40
CA LEU A 82 -40.47 7.81 -20.73
C LEU A 82 -41.72 6.92 -20.85
N THR A 83 -42.75 7.45 -21.50
CA THR A 83 -43.95 6.70 -21.89
C THR A 83 -43.71 5.97 -23.22
N VAL A 84 -44.02 4.68 -23.29
CA VAL A 84 -43.87 3.89 -24.53
C VAL A 84 -44.93 4.32 -25.57
N ALA A 85 -44.48 4.81 -26.72
CA ALA A 85 -45.33 5.35 -27.79
C ALA A 85 -45.79 4.29 -28.81
N THR A 86 -44.93 3.31 -29.10
CA THR A 86 -45.16 2.31 -30.15
C THR A 86 -44.84 0.91 -29.68
N LYS A 87 -45.55 -0.10 -30.18
CA LYS A 87 -45.26 -1.50 -29.88
C LYS A 87 -43.82 -1.88 -30.31
N PRO A 88 -43.06 -2.63 -29.49
CA PRO A 88 -41.75 -3.14 -29.89
C PRO A 88 -41.81 -4.02 -31.13
N THR A 89 -41.01 -3.66 -32.13
CA THR A 89 -40.85 -4.41 -33.37
C THR A 89 -39.52 -5.14 -33.39
N LEU A 90 -39.55 -6.44 -33.71
CA LEU A 90 -38.36 -7.26 -33.90
C LEU A 90 -37.95 -7.24 -35.37
N ALA A 91 -36.72 -6.82 -35.66
CA ALA A 91 -36.12 -6.88 -36.98
C ALA A 91 -34.86 -7.76 -36.95
N LYS A 92 -34.75 -8.70 -37.89
CA LYS A 92 -33.52 -9.50 -38.09
C LYS A 92 -32.68 -8.85 -39.19
N ILE A 93 -31.39 -8.63 -38.93
CA ILE A 93 -30.45 -7.96 -39.83
C ILE A 93 -29.40 -8.96 -40.36
N LYS A 94 -28.75 -8.62 -41.48
CA LYS A 94 -27.61 -9.36 -42.03
C LYS A 94 -26.55 -9.64 -40.94
N ARG A 95 -25.89 -10.80 -41.05
CA ARG A 95 -24.93 -11.37 -40.07
C ARG A 95 -25.54 -11.91 -38.76
N GLY A 96 -26.84 -12.21 -38.74
CA GLY A 96 -27.46 -12.93 -37.61
C GLY A 96 -27.77 -12.07 -36.38
N MET A 97 -27.67 -10.74 -36.49
CA MET A 97 -28.06 -9.81 -35.43
C MET A 97 -29.57 -9.55 -35.45
N SER A 98 -30.16 -9.35 -34.27
CA SER A 98 -31.56 -8.96 -34.12
C SER A 98 -31.69 -7.64 -33.36
N LEU A 99 -32.70 -6.84 -33.72
CA LEU A 99 -33.00 -5.57 -33.08
C LEU A 99 -34.45 -5.57 -32.60
N VAL A 100 -34.66 -5.19 -31.35
CA VAL A 100 -35.98 -4.78 -30.84
C VAL A 100 -36.01 -3.27 -30.79
N LYS A 101 -36.93 -2.65 -31.55
CA LYS A 101 -37.07 -1.19 -31.65
C LYS A 101 -38.46 -0.71 -31.28
N PHE A 102 -38.51 0.39 -30.54
CA PHE A 102 -39.73 1.14 -30.26
C PHE A 102 -39.41 2.62 -29.98
N ARG A 103 -40.44 3.46 -29.99
CA ARG A 103 -40.34 4.86 -29.57
C ARG A 103 -40.95 5.04 -28.19
N ALA A 104 -40.33 5.88 -27.39
CA ALA A 104 -40.84 6.38 -26.12
C ALA A 104 -40.70 7.91 -26.09
N PHE A 105 -41.51 8.59 -25.28
CA PHE A 105 -41.52 10.06 -25.23
C PHE A 105 -41.68 10.57 -23.80
N ASP A 106 -41.28 11.83 -23.61
CA ASP A 106 -41.63 12.66 -22.46
C ASP A 106 -42.29 13.97 -22.96
N ALA A 107 -42.50 14.94 -22.06
CA ALA A 107 -43.08 16.23 -22.42
C ALA A 107 -42.20 17.06 -23.39
N THR A 108 -40.92 16.72 -23.55
CA THR A 108 -39.93 17.52 -24.27
C THR A 108 -39.54 16.94 -25.63
N GLY A 109 -39.71 15.63 -25.83
CA GLY A 109 -39.32 15.00 -27.09
C GLY A 109 -39.64 13.52 -27.20
N THR A 110 -39.17 12.92 -28.30
CA THR A 110 -39.30 11.48 -28.57
C THR A 110 -37.92 10.85 -28.72
N CYS A 111 -37.74 9.68 -28.11
CA CYS A 111 -36.54 8.88 -28.17
C CYS A 111 -36.81 7.52 -28.84
N GLU A 112 -35.97 7.11 -29.79
CA GLU A 112 -35.95 5.75 -30.33
C GLU A 112 -35.09 4.85 -29.44
N ILE A 113 -35.69 3.80 -28.88
CA ILE A 113 -34.99 2.81 -28.05
C ILE A 113 -34.73 1.57 -28.89
N THR A 114 -33.47 1.13 -28.92
CA THR A 114 -33.04 -0.04 -29.69
C THR A 114 -32.28 -1.01 -28.78
N TYR A 115 -32.76 -2.25 -28.67
CA TYR A 115 -32.04 -3.35 -28.03
C TYR A 115 -31.42 -4.28 -29.09
N PHE A 116 -30.14 -4.61 -28.92
CA PHE A 116 -29.42 -5.52 -29.81
C PHE A 116 -29.39 -6.94 -29.22
N ASN A 117 -29.72 -7.95 -30.02
CA ASN A 117 -29.70 -9.38 -29.68
C ASN A 117 -30.52 -9.77 -28.43
N GLN A 118 -31.63 -9.07 -28.19
CA GLN A 118 -32.52 -9.27 -27.03
C GLN A 118 -33.98 -9.48 -27.46
N ASP A 119 -34.23 -10.52 -28.26
CA ASP A 119 -35.55 -10.82 -28.85
C ASP A 119 -36.67 -10.97 -27.80
N PHE A 120 -36.31 -11.42 -26.60
CA PHE A 120 -37.25 -11.60 -25.49
C PHE A 120 -37.95 -10.30 -25.07
N LEU A 121 -37.31 -9.13 -25.30
CA LEU A 121 -37.86 -7.82 -24.96
C LEU A 121 -39.01 -7.36 -25.86
N LYS A 122 -39.29 -8.08 -26.96
CA LYS A 122 -40.42 -7.77 -27.86
C LYS A 122 -41.76 -7.69 -27.11
N ASN A 123 -41.93 -8.51 -26.08
CA ASN A 123 -43.16 -8.61 -25.30
C ASN A 123 -43.06 -7.97 -23.91
N SER A 124 -41.96 -7.28 -23.60
CA SER A 124 -41.69 -6.74 -22.25
C SER A 124 -42.15 -5.30 -22.04
N PHE A 125 -42.51 -4.58 -23.11
CA PHE A 125 -42.95 -3.18 -23.03
C PHE A 125 -44.39 -3.01 -23.53
N GLU A 126 -45.21 -2.34 -22.73
CA GLU A 126 -46.60 -2.04 -23.06
C GLU A 126 -46.76 -0.58 -23.49
N VAL A 127 -47.52 -0.34 -24.56
CA VAL A 127 -47.80 1.02 -25.06
C VAL A 127 -48.64 1.78 -24.03
N GLY A 128 -48.27 3.03 -23.76
CA GLY A 128 -48.92 3.90 -22.78
C GLY A 128 -48.44 3.71 -21.34
N ARG A 129 -47.58 2.73 -21.06
CA ARG A 129 -46.92 2.60 -19.75
C ARG A 129 -45.61 3.37 -19.69
N GLU A 130 -45.27 3.78 -18.48
CA GLU A 130 -44.05 4.50 -18.18
C GLU A 130 -42.95 3.58 -17.67
N TYR A 131 -41.73 3.83 -18.13
CA TYR A 131 -40.55 3.10 -17.72
C TYR A 131 -39.42 4.08 -17.47
N ARG A 132 -38.63 3.79 -16.44
CA ARG A 132 -37.35 4.43 -16.23
C ARG A 132 -36.31 3.76 -17.11
N PHE A 133 -35.75 4.50 -18.05
CA PHE A 133 -34.63 4.09 -18.88
C PHE A 133 -33.34 4.73 -18.37
N TYR A 134 -32.30 3.94 -18.16
CA TYR A 134 -30.97 4.43 -17.82
C TYR A 134 -29.97 4.00 -18.90
N GLY A 135 -29.41 4.97 -19.60
CA GLY A 135 -28.56 4.71 -20.75
C GLY A 135 -27.98 5.96 -21.37
N LYS A 136 -27.12 5.76 -22.37
CA LYS A 136 -26.46 6.83 -23.10
C LYS A 136 -27.41 7.43 -24.13
N LEU A 137 -27.71 8.72 -23.99
CA LEU A 137 -28.55 9.44 -24.95
C LEU A 137 -27.69 9.88 -26.15
N GLU A 138 -28.11 9.49 -27.35
CA GLU A 138 -27.52 9.92 -28.61
C GLU A 138 -28.49 10.84 -29.35
N GLN A 139 -27.95 11.83 -30.05
CA GLN A 139 -28.75 12.69 -30.93
C GLN A 139 -28.41 12.37 -32.39
N LYS A 140 -29.41 11.92 -33.16
CA LYS A 140 -29.29 11.69 -34.60
C LYS A 140 -30.24 12.65 -35.31
N ALA A 141 -29.68 13.71 -35.90
CA ALA A 141 -30.43 14.83 -36.48
C ALA A 141 -31.42 15.43 -35.45
N LYS A 142 -32.73 15.42 -35.75
CA LYS A 142 -33.78 15.98 -34.86
C LYS A 142 -34.37 14.96 -33.87
N ARG A 143 -33.78 13.77 -33.71
CA ARG A 143 -34.34 12.71 -32.86
C ARG A 143 -33.31 12.20 -31.87
N TYR A 144 -33.78 11.91 -30.67
CA TYR A 144 -33.00 11.20 -29.66
C TYR A 144 -33.05 9.70 -29.90
N ALA A 145 -31.98 9.02 -29.55
CA ALA A 145 -31.87 7.57 -29.62
C ALA A 145 -31.11 7.03 -28.41
N MET A 146 -31.48 5.82 -27.98
CA MET A 146 -30.82 5.13 -26.88
C MET A 146 -30.62 3.66 -27.25
N SER A 147 -29.38 3.20 -27.08
CA SER A 147 -28.97 1.83 -27.42
C SER A 147 -28.85 0.98 -26.15
N SER A 148 -29.61 -0.11 -26.10
CA SER A 148 -29.67 -1.11 -25.02
C SER A 148 -29.68 -0.53 -23.59
N PRO A 149 -30.57 0.42 -23.26
CA PRO A 149 -30.61 0.97 -21.90
C PRO A 149 -31.11 -0.04 -20.86
N ALA A 150 -30.67 0.12 -19.62
CA ALA A 150 -31.34 -0.53 -18.50
C ALA A 150 -32.77 0.02 -18.40
N HIS A 151 -33.75 -0.84 -18.09
CA HIS A 151 -35.15 -0.44 -18.00
C HIS A 151 -35.79 -1.01 -16.74
N GLU A 152 -36.65 -0.22 -16.13
CA GLU A 152 -37.45 -0.59 -14.96
C GLU A 152 -38.85 -0.01 -15.17
N GLU A 153 -39.89 -0.84 -15.03
CA GLU A 153 -41.27 -0.34 -15.08
C GLU A 153 -41.51 0.61 -13.91
N TRP A 154 -42.07 1.77 -14.20
CA TRP A 154 -42.37 2.77 -13.18
C TRP A 154 -43.88 2.79 -12.91
N SER A 155 -44.24 2.83 -11.63
CA SER A 155 -45.62 3.08 -11.19
C SER A 155 -45.60 3.80 -9.84
N GLU A 156 -46.62 4.62 -9.57
CA GLU A 156 -46.74 5.32 -8.27
C GLU A 156 -46.77 4.34 -7.08
N GLU A 157 -47.36 3.16 -7.26
CA GLU A 157 -47.42 2.11 -6.24
C GLU A 157 -46.07 1.39 -6.00
N LYS A 158 -45.09 1.54 -6.90
CA LYS A 158 -43.77 0.88 -6.84
C LYS A 158 -42.67 1.90 -7.06
N PRO A 159 -42.32 2.69 -6.03
CA PRO A 159 -41.22 3.64 -6.13
C PRO A 159 -39.92 2.91 -6.47
N LEU A 160 -39.22 3.43 -7.49
CA LEU A 160 -37.94 2.89 -7.93
C LEU A 160 -36.81 3.47 -7.08
N ALA A 161 -35.90 2.61 -6.62
CA ALA A 161 -34.72 3.07 -5.88
C ALA A 161 -33.87 4.03 -6.73
N SER A 162 -33.39 5.11 -6.10
CA SER A 162 -32.54 6.11 -6.74
C SER A 162 -31.13 5.58 -6.99
N LEU A 163 -30.60 4.77 -6.07
CA LEU A 163 -29.26 4.21 -6.15
C LEU A 163 -29.32 2.74 -6.54
N PHE A 164 -28.65 2.39 -7.64
CA PHE A 164 -28.60 1.03 -8.14
C PHE A 164 -27.21 0.42 -7.90
N PRO A 165 -27.08 -0.59 -7.02
CA PRO A 165 -25.80 -1.25 -6.75
C PRO A 165 -25.36 -2.11 -7.95
N ILE A 166 -24.08 -2.02 -8.30
CA ILE A 166 -23.44 -2.83 -9.33
C ILE A 166 -22.44 -3.77 -8.66
N TYR A 167 -22.69 -5.06 -8.77
CA TYR A 167 -21.86 -6.12 -8.18
C TYR A 167 -20.80 -6.62 -9.16
N PRO A 168 -19.66 -7.13 -8.66
CA PRO A 168 -18.84 -8.04 -9.44
C PRO A 168 -19.68 -9.27 -9.86
N SER A 169 -19.57 -9.69 -11.13
CA SER A 169 -20.37 -10.80 -11.69
C SER A 169 -19.53 -11.73 -12.55
N ALA A 170 -19.77 -13.03 -12.45
CA ALA A 170 -19.17 -14.04 -13.32
C ALA A 170 -20.08 -14.34 -14.52
N GLU A 171 -19.51 -14.89 -15.59
CA GLU A 171 -20.28 -15.37 -16.73
C GLU A 171 -21.38 -16.35 -16.28
N GLY A 172 -22.63 -16.12 -16.71
CA GLY A 172 -23.78 -16.92 -16.27
C GLY A 172 -24.54 -16.35 -15.06
N LEU A 173 -24.07 -15.26 -14.44
CA LEU A 173 -24.80 -14.50 -13.43
C LEU A 173 -25.08 -13.07 -13.91
N THR A 174 -26.33 -12.66 -13.80
CA THR A 174 -26.77 -11.29 -14.09
C THR A 174 -26.86 -10.46 -12.80
N GLN A 175 -26.74 -9.14 -12.91
CA GLN A 175 -26.92 -8.21 -11.78
C GLN A 175 -28.27 -8.41 -11.08
N LYS A 176 -29.34 -8.68 -11.85
CA LYS A 176 -30.68 -8.95 -11.31
C LYS A 176 -30.70 -10.20 -10.42
N GLN A 177 -29.98 -11.26 -10.82
CA GLN A 177 -29.92 -12.51 -10.05
C GLN A 177 -29.12 -12.33 -8.76
N ILE A 178 -27.96 -11.65 -8.82
CA ILE A 178 -27.16 -11.36 -7.62
C ILE A 178 -27.97 -10.51 -6.64
N LYS A 179 -28.63 -9.44 -7.12
CA LYS A 179 -29.48 -8.57 -6.30
C LYS A 179 -30.64 -9.33 -5.64
N ALA A 180 -31.28 -10.26 -6.37
CA ALA A 180 -32.35 -11.08 -5.82
C ALA A 180 -31.84 -11.99 -4.69
N GLY A 181 -30.68 -12.64 -4.90
CA GLY A 181 -30.04 -13.45 -3.87
C GLY A 181 -29.67 -12.62 -2.63
N VAL A 182 -29.03 -11.46 -2.82
CA VAL A 182 -28.68 -10.54 -1.72
C VAL A 182 -29.92 -10.12 -0.92
N HIS A 183 -31.04 -9.79 -1.58
CA HIS A 183 -32.27 -9.40 -0.90
C HIS A 183 -32.88 -10.55 -0.08
N GLU A 184 -32.85 -11.77 -0.61
CA GLU A 184 -33.28 -12.98 0.11
C GLU A 184 -32.44 -13.21 1.38
N VAL A 185 -31.11 -13.10 1.27
CA VAL A 185 -30.20 -13.28 2.40
C VAL A 185 -30.31 -12.15 3.41
N LEU A 186 -30.43 -10.88 2.99
CA LEU A 186 -30.64 -9.75 3.91
C LEU A 186 -31.90 -9.90 4.76
N SER A 187 -32.95 -10.50 4.20
CA SER A 187 -34.21 -10.75 4.89
C SER A 187 -34.07 -11.83 5.97
N ALA A 188 -33.30 -12.89 5.69
CA ALA A 188 -32.97 -13.92 6.67
C ALA A 188 -32.01 -13.39 7.76
N ALA A 189 -30.96 -12.68 7.34
CA ALA A 189 -29.94 -12.13 8.23
C ALA A 189 -30.50 -11.17 9.28
N ALA A 190 -31.58 -10.44 8.97
CA ALA A 190 -32.24 -9.55 9.92
C ALA A 190 -32.75 -10.26 11.19
N ARG A 191 -32.90 -11.60 11.18
CA ARG A 191 -33.35 -12.39 12.33
C ARG A 191 -32.23 -13.17 13.01
N GLU A 192 -31.17 -13.49 12.28
CA GLU A 192 -30.13 -14.45 12.71
C GLU A 192 -28.78 -13.77 13.00
N LEU A 193 -28.49 -12.62 12.39
CA LEU A 193 -27.18 -11.98 12.50
C LEU A 193 -27.09 -11.13 13.77
N THR A 194 -26.07 -11.39 14.58
CA THR A 194 -25.74 -10.61 15.77
C THR A 194 -24.68 -9.57 15.44
N ASP A 195 -24.82 -8.36 15.97
CA ASP A 195 -23.78 -7.33 15.85
C ASP A 195 -22.57 -7.73 16.70
N HIS A 196 -21.41 -7.89 16.05
CA HIS A 196 -20.17 -8.29 16.72
C HIS A 196 -19.44 -7.10 17.35
N LEU A 197 -19.78 -5.86 16.96
CA LEU A 197 -19.13 -4.67 17.50
C LEU A 197 -19.77 -4.28 18.84
N PRO A 198 -19.00 -4.15 19.94
CA PRO A 198 -19.53 -3.72 21.23
C PRO A 198 -20.20 -2.34 21.15
N ASP A 199 -21.34 -2.18 21.83
CA ASP A 199 -22.12 -0.93 21.82
C ASP A 199 -21.30 0.30 22.25
N GLY A 200 -20.38 0.13 23.21
CA GLY A 200 -19.49 1.21 23.63
C GLY A 200 -18.62 1.75 22.49
N ILE A 201 -18.06 0.88 21.65
CA ILE A 201 -17.24 1.27 20.50
C ILE A 201 -18.12 1.85 19.38
N ARG A 202 -19.26 1.19 19.11
CA ARG A 202 -20.22 1.63 18.10
C ARG A 202 -20.73 3.05 18.35
N LEU A 203 -21.16 3.33 19.58
CA LEU A 203 -21.68 4.64 19.98
C LEU A 203 -20.58 5.70 20.03
N LYS A 204 -19.39 5.37 20.56
CA LYS A 204 -18.21 6.27 20.58
C LYS A 204 -17.86 6.77 19.18
N ASN A 205 -17.97 5.90 18.17
CA ASN A 205 -17.61 6.20 16.78
C ASN A 205 -18.80 6.63 15.90
N ARG A 206 -20.00 6.76 16.47
CA ARG A 206 -21.25 7.14 15.76
C ARG A 206 -21.55 6.21 14.58
N LEU A 207 -21.36 4.91 14.78
CA LEU A 207 -21.56 3.92 13.73
C LEU A 207 -22.98 3.32 13.79
N PRO A 208 -23.67 3.11 12.65
CA PRO A 208 -24.94 2.40 12.61
C PRO A 208 -24.77 0.94 13.06
N ALA A 209 -25.87 0.26 13.42
CA ALA A 209 -25.86 -1.18 13.70
C ALA A 209 -25.51 -2.00 12.44
N LEU A 210 -24.97 -3.21 12.61
CA LEU A 210 -24.48 -4.03 11.50
C LEU A 210 -25.55 -4.27 10.41
N MET A 211 -26.77 -4.65 10.81
CA MET A 211 -27.86 -4.86 9.85
C MET A 211 -28.29 -3.60 9.13
N THR A 212 -28.15 -2.42 9.77
CA THR A 212 -28.41 -1.12 9.13
C THR A 212 -27.34 -0.83 8.09
N ALA A 213 -26.06 -1.10 8.39
CA ALA A 213 -24.97 -0.92 7.45
C ALA A 213 -25.04 -1.91 6.27
N LEU A 214 -25.37 -3.18 6.51
CA LEU A 214 -25.56 -4.16 5.43
C LEU A 214 -26.72 -3.78 4.51
N ARG A 215 -27.82 -3.23 5.04
CA ARG A 215 -28.88 -2.67 4.21
C ARG A 215 -28.42 -1.42 3.45
N GLY A 216 -27.71 -0.51 4.09
CA GLY A 216 -27.22 0.71 3.47
C GLY A 216 -26.17 0.48 2.36
N ILE A 217 -25.38 -0.60 2.44
CA ILE A 217 -24.44 -0.93 1.35
C ILE A 217 -25.16 -1.64 0.19
N HIS A 218 -26.08 -2.56 0.46
CA HIS A 218 -26.71 -3.35 -0.61
C HIS A 218 -27.95 -2.70 -1.22
N THR A 219 -28.69 -1.92 -0.44
CA THR A 219 -29.94 -1.26 -0.82
C THR A 219 -30.02 0.13 -0.18
N PRO A 220 -29.10 1.06 -0.53
CA PRO A 220 -29.15 2.42 0.00
C PRO A 220 -30.40 3.16 -0.45
N GLU A 221 -31.09 3.80 0.49
CA GLU A 221 -32.19 4.73 0.20
C GLU A 221 -31.63 6.10 -0.16
N THR A 222 -30.61 6.55 0.58
CA THR A 222 -29.91 7.82 0.35
C THR A 222 -28.40 7.65 0.22
N TYR A 223 -27.72 8.68 -0.30
CA TYR A 223 -26.26 8.72 -0.29
C TYR A 223 -25.69 8.78 1.14
N GLU A 224 -26.41 9.38 2.08
CA GLU A 224 -25.99 9.47 3.48
C GLU A 224 -25.98 8.08 4.13
N ASP A 225 -27.00 7.25 3.86
CA ASP A 225 -27.05 5.86 4.32
C ASP A 225 -25.88 5.05 3.76
N LEU A 226 -25.56 5.23 2.48
CA LEU A 226 -24.45 4.56 1.81
C LEU A 226 -23.11 4.93 2.46
N ILE A 227 -22.89 6.22 2.74
CA ILE A 227 -21.66 6.71 3.38
C ILE A 227 -21.55 6.14 4.81
N ALA A 228 -22.63 6.18 5.59
CA ALA A 228 -22.66 5.65 6.95
C ALA A 228 -22.43 4.13 6.97
N ALA A 229 -23.03 3.40 6.03
CA ALA A 229 -22.84 1.97 5.86
C ALA A 229 -21.40 1.62 5.49
N LYS A 230 -20.82 2.29 4.48
CA LYS A 230 -19.42 2.09 4.09
C LYS A 230 -18.50 2.34 5.28
N ARG A 231 -18.66 3.46 5.98
CA ARG A 231 -17.84 3.80 7.15
C ARG A 231 -17.90 2.73 8.24
N ARG A 232 -19.09 2.19 8.53
CA ARG A 232 -19.27 1.11 9.51
C ARG A 232 -18.54 -0.17 9.10
N LEU A 233 -18.72 -0.62 7.86
CA LEU A 233 -18.15 -1.88 7.38
C LEU A 233 -16.63 -1.80 7.24
N VAL A 234 -16.11 -0.66 6.77
CA VAL A 234 -14.67 -0.36 6.77
C VAL A 234 -14.12 -0.40 8.20
N TYR A 235 -14.79 0.29 9.14
CA TYR A 235 -14.36 0.29 10.53
C TYR A 235 -14.34 -1.12 11.13
N ASP A 236 -15.39 -1.92 10.93
CA ASP A 236 -15.47 -3.30 11.43
C ASP A 236 -14.27 -4.12 10.94
N GLU A 237 -13.97 -4.05 9.65
CA GLU A 237 -12.88 -4.80 9.05
C GLU A 237 -11.50 -4.39 9.60
N LEU A 238 -11.25 -3.07 9.70
CA LEU A 238 -10.00 -2.54 10.23
C LEU A 238 -9.85 -2.75 11.74
N PHE A 239 -10.94 -2.75 12.49
CA PHE A 239 -10.95 -3.01 13.92
C PHE A 239 -10.67 -4.47 14.24
N LEU A 240 -11.29 -5.41 13.50
CA LEU A 240 -10.99 -6.83 13.60
C LEU A 240 -9.53 -7.12 13.24
N PHE A 241 -9.01 -6.46 12.21
CA PHE A 241 -7.60 -6.53 11.83
C PHE A 241 -6.66 -5.97 12.91
N ALA A 242 -6.98 -4.81 13.49
CA ALA A 242 -6.18 -4.24 14.58
C ALA A 242 -6.16 -5.16 15.82
N LEU A 243 -7.32 -5.74 16.19
CA LEU A 243 -7.40 -6.69 17.30
C LEU A 243 -6.60 -7.97 17.03
N SER A 244 -6.69 -8.53 15.82
CA SER A 244 -5.96 -9.76 15.48
C SER A 244 -4.45 -9.53 15.58
N LEU A 245 -3.94 -8.45 15.00
CA LEU A 245 -2.53 -8.07 15.08
C LEU A 245 -2.04 -7.90 16.53
N ARG A 246 -2.80 -7.20 17.37
CA ARG A 246 -2.43 -6.99 18.78
C ARG A 246 -2.43 -8.30 19.58
N LEU A 247 -3.35 -9.22 19.28
CA LEU A 247 -3.37 -10.54 19.92
C LEU A 247 -2.22 -11.42 19.44
N SER A 248 -1.87 -11.40 18.16
CA SER A 248 -0.66 -12.07 17.64
C SER A 248 0.59 -11.54 18.33
N ALA A 249 0.75 -10.22 18.40
CA ALA A 249 1.87 -9.59 19.11
C ALA A 249 1.89 -9.97 20.60
N LYS A 250 0.73 -10.07 21.26
CA LYS A 250 0.64 -10.51 22.66
C LYS A 250 0.98 -12.00 22.84
N ARG A 251 0.63 -12.86 21.87
CA ARG A 251 1.03 -14.29 21.87
C ARG A 251 2.53 -14.46 21.63
N GLU A 252 3.12 -13.60 20.81
CA GLU A 252 4.56 -13.58 20.52
C GLU A 252 5.40 -12.95 21.63
N ARG A 253 4.80 -12.12 22.49
CA ARG A 253 5.44 -11.59 23.72
C ARG A 253 5.64 -12.70 24.76
N GLN A 254 6.56 -13.61 24.47
CA GLN A 254 7.15 -14.49 25.46
C GLN A 254 8.15 -13.67 26.29
N THR A 255 8.06 -13.79 27.62
CA THR A 255 8.98 -13.18 28.58
C THR A 255 10.36 -13.84 28.46
N GLY A 256 11.43 -13.09 28.75
CA GLY A 256 12.79 -13.62 28.76
C GLY A 256 13.77 -12.82 27.92
N ALA A 257 13.37 -11.65 27.42
CA ALA A 257 14.32 -10.68 26.89
C ALA A 257 15.25 -10.17 28.00
N PRO A 258 16.52 -9.84 27.67
CA PRO A 258 17.40 -9.23 28.64
C PRO A 258 16.87 -7.85 29.03
N ILE A 259 16.84 -7.55 30.33
CA ILE A 259 16.44 -6.21 30.80
C ILE A 259 17.66 -5.31 30.80
N PHE A 260 17.61 -4.22 30.06
CA PHE A 260 18.65 -3.20 30.12
C PHE A 260 18.27 -2.16 31.18
N SER A 261 18.98 -2.19 32.31
CA SER A 261 18.71 -1.37 33.49
C SER A 261 19.61 -0.14 33.61
N ASP A 262 20.82 -0.21 33.05
CA ASP A 262 21.71 0.95 32.92
C ASP A 262 21.41 1.70 31.62
N GLY A 263 20.90 2.93 31.77
CA GLY A 263 20.54 3.84 30.69
C GLY A 263 21.32 5.15 30.72
N ASP A 264 22.43 5.24 31.46
CA ASP A 264 23.23 6.47 31.47
C ASP A 264 23.95 6.66 30.13
N LEU A 265 23.32 7.43 29.25
CA LEU A 265 23.89 7.81 27.96
C LEU A 265 24.87 8.97 28.07
N SER A 266 25.07 9.59 29.23
CA SER A 266 25.89 10.80 29.39
C SER A 266 27.30 10.66 28.80
N PRO A 267 28.03 9.54 28.99
CA PRO A 267 29.36 9.37 28.39
C PRO A 267 29.32 9.31 26.85
N PHE A 268 28.30 8.67 26.29
CA PHE A 268 28.10 8.61 24.84
C PHE A 268 27.73 9.98 24.27
N LEU A 269 26.77 10.66 24.91
CA LEU A 269 26.28 11.98 24.48
C LEU A 269 27.37 13.06 24.53
N ALA A 270 28.27 13.00 25.52
CA ALA A 270 29.37 13.94 25.66
C ALA A 270 30.41 13.88 24.53
N LEU A 271 30.48 12.75 23.80
CA LEU A 271 31.40 12.57 22.68
C LEU A 271 30.81 13.02 21.34
N LEU A 272 29.51 13.31 21.28
CA LEU A 272 28.87 13.76 20.04
C LEU A 272 29.28 15.21 19.73
N PRO A 273 29.65 15.53 18.47
CA PRO A 273 30.03 16.89 18.08
C PRO A 273 28.82 17.84 17.92
N TYR A 274 27.62 17.39 18.29
CA TYR A 274 26.37 18.13 18.16
C TYR A 274 25.40 17.77 19.29
N ARG A 275 24.36 18.59 19.48
CA ARG A 275 23.26 18.27 20.38
C ARG A 275 22.17 17.52 19.64
N LEU A 276 21.56 16.56 20.32
CA LEU A 276 20.40 15.84 19.80
C LEU A 276 19.20 16.78 19.61
N THR A 277 18.37 16.48 18.63
CA THR A 277 17.07 17.13 18.45
C THR A 277 16.07 16.61 19.49
N GLY A 278 14.98 17.34 19.72
CA GLY A 278 13.90 16.88 20.61
C GLY A 278 13.31 15.56 20.14
N ALA A 279 13.18 15.38 18.82
CA ALA A 279 12.69 14.14 18.23
C ALA A 279 13.64 12.95 18.44
N GLN A 280 14.95 13.17 18.33
CA GLN A 280 15.96 12.13 18.64
C GLN A 280 15.93 11.77 20.13
N THR A 281 15.82 12.75 21.04
CA THR A 281 15.72 12.48 22.48
C THR A 281 14.46 11.70 22.83
N ARG A 282 13.30 12.04 22.23
CA ARG A 282 12.04 11.27 22.40
C ARG A 282 12.21 9.83 21.91
N ALA A 283 12.73 9.63 20.70
CA ALA A 283 12.92 8.31 20.12
C ALA A 283 13.88 7.43 20.95
N ILE A 284 14.97 8.00 21.47
CA ILE A 284 15.89 7.29 22.37
C ILE A 284 15.17 6.94 23.69
N GLY A 285 14.37 7.85 24.24
CA GLY A 285 13.57 7.60 25.44
C GLY A 285 12.59 6.44 25.25
N ASP A 286 11.89 6.38 24.12
CA ASP A 286 11.00 5.27 23.77
C ASP A 286 11.75 3.93 23.71
N ILE A 287 12.93 3.92 23.06
CA ILE A 287 13.79 2.74 22.96
C ILE A 287 14.22 2.27 24.36
N LEU A 288 14.73 3.19 25.19
CA LEU A 288 15.19 2.89 26.55
C LEU A 288 14.05 2.34 27.43
N ALA A 289 12.85 2.90 27.30
CA ALA A 289 11.68 2.44 28.02
C ALA A 289 11.25 1.02 27.64
N ASP A 290 11.47 0.60 26.38
CA ASP A 290 11.11 -0.74 25.91
C ASP A 290 12.16 -1.80 26.26
N VAL A 291 13.45 -1.49 26.14
CA VAL A 291 14.52 -2.43 26.50
C VAL A 291 14.64 -2.66 28.02
N ALA A 292 14.01 -1.80 28.82
CA ALA A 292 13.88 -1.98 30.26
C ALA A 292 12.78 -2.97 30.68
N LYS A 293 12.08 -3.61 29.72
CA LYS A 293 10.98 -4.56 29.99
C LYS A 293 11.43 -6.00 29.77
N GLU A 294 10.76 -6.95 30.44
CA GLU A 294 10.96 -8.40 30.27
C GLU A 294 10.50 -8.95 28.90
N THR A 295 9.78 -8.13 28.14
CA THR A 295 9.32 -8.45 26.77
C THR A 295 10.28 -7.89 25.73
N PRO A 296 10.61 -8.64 24.66
CA PRO A 296 11.46 -8.11 23.61
C PRO A 296 10.90 -6.82 22.99
N MET A 297 11.70 -5.74 22.95
CA MET A 297 11.41 -4.58 22.12
C MET A 297 11.28 -5.00 20.66
N ASN A 298 10.23 -4.55 19.99
CA ASN A 298 10.04 -4.72 18.56
C ASN A 298 9.59 -3.36 18.00
N ARG A 299 10.53 -2.51 17.59
CA ARG A 299 10.29 -1.09 17.31
C ARG A 299 10.80 -0.68 15.94
N ILE A 300 10.06 0.17 15.25
CA ILE A 300 10.50 0.85 14.03
C ILE A 300 10.77 2.35 14.30
N LEU A 301 11.97 2.77 13.93
CA LEU A 301 12.43 4.15 13.94
C LEU A 301 12.27 4.73 12.53
N VAL A 302 11.31 5.66 12.38
CA VAL A 302 10.95 6.26 11.10
C VAL A 302 11.37 7.72 11.10
N GLY A 303 12.12 8.12 10.08
CA GLY A 303 12.49 9.51 9.88
C GLY A 303 13.20 9.71 8.56
N ASP A 304 13.29 10.96 8.11
CA ASP A 304 13.85 11.29 6.81
C ASP A 304 15.33 10.86 6.66
N VAL A 305 15.84 10.77 5.43
CA VAL A 305 17.26 10.52 5.15
C VAL A 305 18.08 11.60 5.85
N GLY A 306 19.00 11.22 6.74
CA GLY A 306 19.87 12.15 7.47
C GLY A 306 19.22 12.90 8.64
N CYS A 307 18.07 12.44 9.15
CA CYS A 307 17.50 12.95 10.42
C CYS A 307 18.24 12.43 11.68
N GLY A 308 19.28 11.61 11.50
CA GLY A 308 20.08 11.07 12.59
C GLY A 308 19.60 9.72 13.16
N LYS A 309 18.89 8.88 12.38
CA LYS A 309 18.50 7.52 12.82
C LYS A 309 19.68 6.71 13.39
N THR A 310 20.85 6.82 12.76
CA THR A 310 22.09 6.16 13.20
C THR A 310 22.51 6.52 14.63
N VAL A 311 22.27 7.75 15.10
CA VAL A 311 22.62 8.12 16.49
C VAL A 311 21.71 7.45 17.50
N CYS A 312 20.43 7.26 17.16
CA CYS A 312 19.47 6.56 18.01
C CYS A 312 19.81 5.05 18.07
N ALA A 313 20.18 4.45 16.93
CA ALA A 313 20.70 3.09 16.89
C ALA A 313 22.00 2.92 17.69
N ALA A 314 22.93 3.86 17.58
CA ALA A 314 24.17 3.84 18.35
C ALA A 314 23.93 3.96 19.86
N ALA A 315 22.98 4.79 20.29
CA ALA A 315 22.56 4.88 21.69
C ALA A 315 21.96 3.54 22.20
N ALA A 316 21.14 2.88 21.37
CA ALA A 316 20.58 1.58 21.70
C ALA A 316 21.67 0.49 21.84
N LEU A 317 22.62 0.44 20.88
CA LEU A 317 23.76 -0.49 20.92
C LEU A 317 24.66 -0.23 22.14
N TYR A 318 24.94 1.04 22.45
CA TYR A 318 25.68 1.43 23.64
C TYR A 318 25.01 0.90 24.92
N THR A 319 23.69 1.06 25.01
CA THR A 319 22.89 0.58 26.15
C THR A 319 22.99 -0.94 26.30
N ALA A 320 22.90 -1.69 25.21
CA ALA A 320 23.07 -3.15 25.22
C ALA A 320 24.45 -3.56 25.78
N VAL A 321 25.52 -2.92 25.29
CA VAL A 321 26.89 -3.21 25.73
C VAL A 321 27.12 -2.87 27.20
N LYS A 322 26.56 -1.76 27.69
CA LYS A 322 26.64 -1.40 29.12
C LYS A 322 25.93 -2.40 30.03
N ASN A 323 24.93 -3.10 29.52
CA ASN A 323 24.25 -4.17 30.23
C ASN A 323 24.87 -5.55 29.98
N GLY A 324 26.09 -5.64 29.41
CA GLY A 324 26.83 -6.89 29.24
C GLY A 324 26.39 -7.74 28.05
N HIS A 325 25.66 -7.14 27.10
CA HIS A 325 25.15 -7.82 25.91
C HIS A 325 25.82 -7.33 24.64
N GLN A 326 25.98 -8.24 23.68
CA GLN A 326 26.42 -7.89 22.33
C GLN A 326 25.29 -7.23 21.54
N GLY A 327 25.65 -6.28 20.69
CA GLY A 327 24.76 -5.63 19.74
C GLY A 327 25.14 -5.95 18.29
N ALA A 328 24.15 -6.07 17.40
CA ALA A 328 24.39 -6.23 15.98
C ALA A 328 23.71 -5.11 15.17
N LEU A 329 24.41 -4.53 14.19
CA LEU A 329 23.87 -3.61 13.19
C LEU A 329 23.93 -4.27 11.82
N MET A 330 22.76 -4.68 11.31
CA MET A 330 22.61 -5.26 9.99
C MET A 330 22.25 -4.19 8.96
N VAL A 331 22.96 -4.22 7.83
CA VAL A 331 22.98 -3.16 6.83
C VAL A 331 22.88 -3.77 5.41
N PRO A 332 22.18 -3.15 4.44
CA PRO A 332 21.85 -3.78 3.16
C PRO A 332 23.06 -4.00 2.23
N THR A 333 24.12 -3.20 2.37
CA THR A 333 25.27 -3.24 1.47
C THR A 333 26.58 -3.16 2.23
N GLU A 334 27.63 -3.74 1.66
CA GLU A 334 28.97 -3.70 2.27
C GLU A 334 29.52 -2.28 2.38
N ILE A 335 29.18 -1.41 1.43
CA ILE A 335 29.60 -0.01 1.45
C ILE A 335 29.01 0.70 2.68
N LEU A 336 27.71 0.51 2.93
CA LEU A 336 27.05 1.15 4.06
C LEU A 336 27.52 0.54 5.39
N ALA A 337 27.80 -0.77 5.43
CA ALA A 337 28.39 -1.41 6.60
C ALA A 337 29.79 -0.86 6.93
N ARG A 338 30.64 -0.66 5.92
CA ARG A 338 31.96 -0.02 6.09
C ARG A 338 31.83 1.43 6.54
N GLN A 339 30.86 2.17 6.01
CA GLN A 339 30.59 3.54 6.41
C GLN A 339 30.15 3.61 7.88
N HIS A 340 29.17 2.81 8.29
CA HIS A 340 28.74 2.76 9.68
C HIS A 340 29.89 2.35 10.61
N ALA A 341 30.75 1.43 10.20
CA ALA A 341 31.94 1.07 10.98
C ALA A 341 32.96 2.23 11.07
N ALA A 342 33.20 2.96 9.97
CA ALA A 342 34.09 4.12 9.97
C ALA A 342 33.55 5.26 10.85
N ASP A 343 32.22 5.44 10.89
CA ASP A 343 31.57 6.48 11.67
C ASP A 343 31.46 6.10 13.17
N LEU A 344 31.12 4.84 13.47
CA LEU A 344 30.82 4.39 14.83
C LEU A 344 32.03 3.83 15.60
N ALA A 345 32.97 3.15 14.94
CA ALA A 345 34.10 2.52 15.64
C ALA A 345 34.96 3.52 16.40
N PRO A 346 35.36 4.70 15.85
CA PRO A 346 36.16 5.67 16.60
C PRO A 346 35.43 6.26 17.82
N LEU A 347 34.11 6.34 17.75
CA LEU A 347 33.27 6.80 18.86
C LEU A 347 33.20 5.74 19.96
N PHE A 348 32.97 4.49 19.56
CA PHE A 348 32.87 3.35 20.48
C PHE A 348 34.21 2.98 21.12
N GLU A 349 35.34 3.09 20.41
CA GLU A 349 36.68 2.87 20.95
C GLU A 349 36.98 3.81 22.13
N LYS A 350 36.59 5.10 22.04
CA LYS A 350 36.72 6.06 23.15
C LYS A 350 35.89 5.70 24.38
N LEU A 351 34.87 4.87 24.20
CA LEU A 351 34.00 4.35 25.26
C LEU A 351 34.42 2.95 25.74
N GLY A 352 35.51 2.40 25.19
CA GLY A 352 36.01 1.05 25.49
C GLY A 352 35.20 -0.07 24.83
N ILE A 353 34.44 0.22 23.77
CA ILE A 353 33.56 -0.71 23.08
C ILE A 353 34.23 -1.20 21.79
N ARG A 354 34.34 -2.52 21.63
CA ARG A 354 35.02 -3.17 20.51
C ARG A 354 34.03 -3.45 19.38
N VAL A 355 34.35 -2.94 18.19
CA VAL A 355 33.53 -3.10 16.99
C VAL A 355 34.19 -4.09 16.03
N THR A 356 33.43 -5.02 15.47
CA THR A 356 33.91 -5.93 14.41
C THR A 356 33.01 -5.86 13.19
N LEU A 357 33.63 -5.93 12.02
CA LEU A 357 32.94 -5.89 10.73
C LEU A 357 32.85 -7.31 10.14
N LEU A 358 31.65 -7.75 9.76
CA LEU A 358 31.43 -9.05 9.10
C LEU A 358 30.74 -8.86 7.74
N LEU A 359 31.48 -9.06 6.65
CA LEU A 359 31.00 -8.88 5.27
C LEU A 359 31.21 -10.14 4.43
N GLY A 360 30.45 -10.25 3.34
CA GLY A 360 30.58 -11.35 2.39
C GLY A 360 31.93 -11.37 1.67
N ALA A 361 32.47 -10.19 1.34
CA ALA A 361 33.75 -10.03 0.65
C ALA A 361 35.00 -10.24 1.52
N LEU A 362 34.86 -10.49 2.83
CA LEU A 362 36.00 -10.85 3.67
C LEU A 362 36.58 -12.21 3.23
N THR A 363 37.88 -12.38 3.38
CA THR A 363 38.51 -13.70 3.15
C THR A 363 38.01 -14.72 4.17
N GLU A 364 38.03 -16.02 3.84
CA GLU A 364 37.59 -17.06 4.78
C GLU A 364 38.38 -17.06 6.09
N LYS A 365 39.67 -16.70 6.05
CA LYS A 365 40.48 -16.48 7.26
C LYS A 365 39.90 -15.37 8.13
N GLN A 366 39.63 -14.20 7.56
CA GLN A 366 39.05 -13.06 8.28
C GLN A 366 37.65 -13.35 8.81
N LYS A 367 36.80 -14.05 8.04
CA LYS A 367 35.47 -14.48 8.52
C LYS A 367 35.58 -15.42 9.71
N ARG A 368 36.51 -16.38 9.66
CA ARG A 368 36.74 -17.32 10.76
C ARG A 368 37.22 -16.61 12.03
N GLU A 369 38.16 -15.67 11.89
CA GLU A 369 38.64 -14.84 13.00
C GLU A 369 37.52 -13.99 13.60
N ALA A 370 36.73 -13.32 12.76
CA ALA A 370 35.58 -12.54 13.20
C ALA A 370 34.53 -13.41 13.92
N ARG A 371 34.18 -14.59 13.38
CA ARG A 371 33.23 -15.52 14.01
C ARG A 371 33.73 -15.99 15.37
N ALA A 372 35.02 -16.31 15.48
CA ALA A 372 35.62 -16.73 16.75
C ALA A 372 35.57 -15.60 17.80
N ALA A 373 35.90 -14.36 17.41
CA ALA A 373 35.84 -13.21 18.30
C ALA A 373 34.40 -12.91 18.77
N ILE A 374 33.42 -13.03 17.87
CA ILE A 374 32.00 -12.85 18.19
C ILE A 374 31.53 -13.91 19.20
N ALA A 375 31.85 -15.19 18.96
CA ALA A 375 31.47 -16.30 19.82
C ALA A 375 32.18 -16.28 21.19
N ALA A 376 33.39 -15.72 21.26
CA ALA A 376 34.17 -15.58 22.48
C ALA A 376 33.85 -14.30 23.29
N HIS A 377 32.90 -13.48 22.85
CA HIS A 377 32.61 -12.15 23.44
C HIS A 377 33.83 -11.21 23.46
N GLU A 378 34.74 -11.37 22.49
CA GLU A 378 35.86 -10.45 22.24
C GLU A 378 35.43 -9.21 21.44
N THR A 379 34.18 -9.22 20.97
CA THR A 379 33.51 -8.13 20.27
C THR A 379 32.25 -7.73 21.01
N ASP A 380 31.99 -6.43 21.12
CA ASP A 380 30.79 -5.89 21.79
C ASP A 380 29.72 -5.46 20.76
N VAL A 381 30.13 -4.89 19.63
CA VAL A 381 29.23 -4.49 18.52
C VAL A 381 29.69 -5.11 17.20
N VAL A 382 28.77 -5.77 16.49
CA VAL A 382 29.05 -6.34 15.16
C VAL A 382 28.29 -5.56 14.10
N ILE A 383 28.98 -5.06 13.08
CA ILE A 383 28.39 -4.39 11.93
C ILE A 383 28.55 -5.30 10.71
N GLY A 384 27.48 -5.53 9.95
CA GLY A 384 27.58 -6.45 8.82
C GLY A 384 26.38 -6.44 7.89
N THR A 385 26.50 -7.21 6.81
CA THR A 385 25.42 -7.44 5.85
C THR A 385 24.66 -8.72 6.21
N GLN A 386 23.96 -9.31 5.24
CA GLN A 386 23.37 -10.66 5.37
C GLN A 386 24.38 -11.74 5.83
N ALA A 387 25.69 -11.48 5.76
CA ALA A 387 26.72 -12.34 6.33
C ALA A 387 26.55 -12.61 7.84
N LEU A 388 25.90 -11.71 8.59
CA LEU A 388 25.57 -11.89 10.01
C LEU A 388 24.58 -13.05 10.27
N ILE A 389 23.76 -13.36 9.26
CA ILE A 389 22.69 -14.36 9.31
C ILE A 389 23.13 -15.70 8.69
N GLY A 390 24.30 -15.72 8.04
CA GLY A 390 24.84 -16.93 7.44
C GLY A 390 25.22 -18.00 8.47
N GLU A 391 25.32 -19.25 8.01
CA GLU A 391 25.72 -20.39 8.84
C GLU A 391 27.07 -20.13 9.55
N GLY A 392 27.14 -20.54 10.82
CA GLY A 392 28.35 -20.46 11.66
C GLY A 392 28.61 -19.13 12.37
N VAL A 393 27.65 -18.19 12.39
CA VAL A 393 27.72 -17.01 13.27
C VAL A 393 26.96 -17.29 14.57
N GLU A 394 27.69 -17.36 15.67
CA GLU A 394 27.18 -17.57 17.03
C GLU A 394 27.64 -16.42 17.92
N PHE A 395 26.67 -15.76 18.56
CA PHE A 395 26.93 -14.70 19.53
C PHE A 395 26.96 -15.30 20.93
N ALA A 396 27.85 -14.80 21.78
CA ALA A 396 27.90 -15.19 23.18
C ALA A 396 26.66 -14.71 23.95
N THR A 397 26.28 -13.42 23.79
CA THR A 397 25.17 -12.79 24.53
C THR A 397 24.46 -11.71 23.70
N LEU A 398 23.93 -12.05 22.53
CA LEU A 398 23.19 -11.09 21.69
C LEU A 398 21.95 -10.55 22.42
N GLY A 399 21.91 -9.25 22.69
CA GLY A 399 20.79 -8.59 23.37
C GLY A 399 19.99 -7.63 22.49
N LEU A 400 20.61 -7.07 21.44
CA LEU A 400 19.97 -6.12 20.54
C LEU A 400 20.41 -6.32 19.09
N VAL A 401 19.45 -6.31 18.17
CA VAL A 401 19.66 -6.25 16.72
C VAL A 401 19.05 -4.98 16.17
N VAL A 402 19.85 -4.20 15.45
CA VAL A 402 19.42 -3.05 14.67
C VAL A 402 19.46 -3.41 13.19
N ILE A 403 18.38 -3.13 12.46
CA ILE A 403 18.26 -3.40 11.02
C ILE A 403 18.05 -2.07 10.30
N ASP A 404 18.99 -1.68 9.45
CA ASP A 404 18.89 -0.47 8.63
C ASP A 404 18.28 -0.79 7.25
N GLU A 405 17.23 -0.08 6.83
CA GLU A 405 16.54 -0.22 5.54
C GLU A 405 15.95 -1.62 5.26
N GLN A 406 14.99 -2.04 6.10
CA GLN A 406 14.37 -3.38 6.06
C GLN A 406 13.81 -3.81 4.69
N HIS A 407 13.40 -2.88 3.83
CA HIS A 407 12.72 -3.20 2.55
C HIS A 407 13.55 -4.04 1.57
N ARG A 408 14.86 -4.16 1.77
CA ARG A 408 15.75 -4.99 0.94
C ARG A 408 16.06 -6.38 1.52
N PHE A 409 15.45 -6.73 2.65
CA PHE A 409 15.71 -7.96 3.38
C PHE A 409 14.55 -8.95 3.18
N GLY A 410 14.85 -10.10 2.56
CA GLY A 410 13.92 -11.18 2.25
C GLY A 410 13.51 -12.10 3.42
N VAL A 411 12.70 -13.10 3.07
CA VAL A 411 11.98 -14.01 3.99
C VAL A 411 12.90 -14.78 4.96
N ASN A 412 14.12 -15.16 4.54
CA ASN A 412 15.06 -15.91 5.38
C ASN A 412 15.61 -15.12 6.58
N GLN A 413 15.61 -13.78 6.53
CA GLN A 413 16.03 -12.96 7.68
C GLN A 413 14.96 -12.93 8.78
N ARG A 414 13.67 -13.02 8.42
CA ARG A 414 12.58 -13.16 9.39
C ARG A 414 12.70 -14.48 10.15
N ALA A 415 13.01 -15.58 9.46
CA ALA A 415 13.26 -16.87 10.10
C ALA A 415 14.41 -16.81 11.13
N TRP A 416 15.51 -16.11 10.83
CA TRP A 416 16.62 -15.93 11.77
C TRP A 416 16.22 -15.09 13.01
N LEU A 417 15.45 -14.01 12.84
CA LEU A 417 14.87 -13.25 13.96
C LEU A 417 13.89 -14.10 14.77
N THR A 418 13.13 -14.98 14.11
CA THR A 418 12.15 -15.86 14.77
C THR A 418 12.78 -17.09 15.45
N GLU A 419 13.95 -17.57 14.99
CA GLU A 419 14.67 -18.72 15.57
C GLU A 419 15.69 -18.31 16.63
N LYS A 420 16.52 -17.28 16.38
CA LYS A 420 17.55 -16.80 17.32
C LYS A 420 17.12 -15.57 18.11
N GLY A 421 16.10 -14.84 17.66
CA GLY A 421 15.69 -13.54 18.21
C GLY A 421 14.46 -13.56 19.11
N ARG A 422 13.91 -14.73 19.49
CA ARG A 422 12.73 -14.83 20.39
C ARG A 422 12.89 -14.10 21.73
N HIS A 423 14.12 -13.82 22.14
CA HIS A 423 14.44 -13.10 23.37
C HIS A 423 15.34 -11.88 23.12
N VAL A 424 15.47 -11.41 21.88
CA VAL A 424 16.41 -10.34 21.51
C VAL A 424 15.63 -9.09 21.15
N HIS A 425 16.07 -7.93 21.63
CA HIS A 425 15.48 -6.66 21.25
C HIS A 425 15.74 -6.37 19.77
N THR A 426 14.72 -5.91 19.05
CA THR A 426 14.80 -5.62 17.62
C THR A 426 14.40 -4.16 17.35
N LEU A 427 15.32 -3.42 16.73
CA LEU A 427 15.12 -2.05 16.25
C LEU A 427 15.26 -2.02 14.73
N VAL A 428 14.21 -1.62 14.04
CA VAL A 428 14.22 -1.41 12.59
C VAL A 428 14.35 0.08 12.28
N MET A 429 15.17 0.45 11.31
CA MET A 429 15.25 1.82 10.80
C MET A 429 14.76 1.85 9.34
N SER A 430 13.97 2.87 9.00
CA SER A 430 13.58 3.11 7.61
C SER A 430 13.71 4.58 7.25
N ALA A 431 14.24 4.86 6.06
CA ALA A 431 14.29 6.22 5.53
C ALA A 431 13.07 6.63 4.70
N THR A 432 12.26 5.69 4.23
CA THR A 432 10.97 6.04 3.63
C THR A 432 10.00 6.40 4.74
N PRO A 433 9.44 7.61 4.77
CA PRO A 433 8.43 7.97 5.74
C PRO A 433 7.16 7.22 5.36
N ILE A 434 7.01 6.01 5.85
CA ILE A 434 5.78 5.24 5.61
C ILE A 434 4.68 5.98 6.37
N PRO A 435 3.55 6.33 5.72
CA PRO A 435 2.42 6.92 6.42
C PRO A 435 2.09 6.06 7.64
N ARG A 436 1.82 6.70 8.78
CA ARG A 436 1.62 5.99 10.07
C ARG A 436 0.58 4.87 9.95
N THR A 437 -0.44 5.11 9.14
CA THR A 437 -1.49 4.16 8.75
C THR A 437 -0.93 2.89 8.10
N LEU A 438 -0.08 3.06 7.09
CA LEU A 438 0.56 1.97 6.38
C LEU A 438 1.61 1.27 7.26
N ALA A 439 2.34 1.99 8.12
CA ALA A 439 3.32 1.40 9.03
C ALA A 439 2.66 0.47 10.07
N LEU A 440 1.53 0.89 10.64
CA LEU A 440 0.73 0.07 11.58
C LEU A 440 0.19 -1.20 10.91
N THR A 441 -0.10 -1.14 9.61
CA THR A 441 -0.66 -2.27 8.86
C THR A 441 0.40 -3.24 8.34
N VAL A 442 1.47 -2.72 7.73
CA VAL A 442 2.55 -3.53 7.13
C VAL A 442 3.40 -4.21 8.20
N TYR A 443 3.56 -3.57 9.36
CA TYR A 443 4.43 -4.07 10.42
C TYR A 443 3.71 -4.59 11.65
N GLY A 444 2.38 -4.42 11.74
CA GLY A 444 1.41 -5.23 12.49
C GLY A 444 1.68 -5.54 13.98
N GLY A 445 2.71 -4.97 14.56
CA GLY A 445 3.32 -5.44 15.81
C GLY A 445 4.60 -4.69 16.20
N LEU A 446 5.12 -3.81 15.33
CA LEU A 446 6.17 -2.86 15.67
C LEU A 446 5.59 -1.61 16.34
N ASP A 447 6.15 -1.24 17.50
CA ASP A 447 5.96 0.09 18.08
C ASP A 447 6.70 1.13 17.23
N ILE A 448 6.17 2.34 17.09
CA ILE A 448 6.71 3.36 16.14
C ILE A 448 7.33 4.53 16.92
N SER A 449 8.58 4.87 16.62
CA SER A 449 9.20 6.14 17.02
C SER A 449 9.46 7.02 15.79
N LYS A 450 9.07 8.29 15.89
CA LYS A 450 9.21 9.27 14.80
C LYS A 450 10.37 10.23 15.07
N ILE A 451 11.21 10.45 14.06
CA ILE A 451 12.15 11.57 13.99
C ILE A 451 11.66 12.57 12.94
N ASP A 452 10.95 13.59 13.40
CA ASP A 452 10.34 14.65 12.56
C ASP A 452 11.07 16.00 12.61
N GLU A 453 12.21 16.05 13.30
CA GLU A 453 13.06 17.23 13.38
C GLU A 453 14.33 17.04 12.55
N ILE A 454 14.69 18.04 11.76
CA ILE A 454 15.94 18.06 10.99
C ILE A 454 17.09 18.50 11.92
N PRO A 455 18.25 17.84 11.91
CA PRO A 455 19.40 18.24 12.72
C PRO A 455 19.85 19.69 12.44
N PRO A 456 20.28 20.44 13.47
CA PRO A 456 20.76 21.80 13.31
C PRO A 456 21.97 21.86 12.36
N GLY A 457 21.98 22.85 11.46
CA GLY A 457 23.03 23.06 10.46
C GLY A 457 22.75 22.47 9.07
N ARG A 458 21.72 21.63 8.93
CA ARG A 458 21.32 21.10 7.61
C ARG A 458 20.45 22.10 6.85
N GLN A 459 20.83 22.37 5.60
CA GLN A 459 20.08 23.30 4.74
C GLN A 459 18.97 22.57 3.96
N LYS A 460 17.86 23.28 3.73
CA LYS A 460 16.77 22.78 2.87
C LYS A 460 17.26 22.71 1.43
N VAL A 461 16.89 21.64 0.72
CA VAL A 461 17.22 21.46 -0.70
C VAL A 461 16.15 22.17 -1.54
N GLU A 462 16.53 23.21 -2.28
CA GLU A 462 15.59 23.88 -3.19
C GLU A 462 15.31 22.96 -4.39
N THR A 463 14.03 22.64 -4.60
CA THR A 463 13.61 21.65 -5.60
C THR A 463 12.85 22.35 -6.74
N PHE A 464 13.30 22.18 -7.97
CA PHE A 464 12.73 22.80 -9.16
C PHE A 464 12.26 21.75 -10.16
N PHE A 465 11.11 21.98 -10.79
CA PHE A 465 10.62 21.19 -11.91
C PHE A 465 10.71 22.02 -13.20
N VAL A 466 11.46 21.52 -14.18
CA VAL A 466 11.75 22.22 -15.45
C VAL A 466 11.55 21.30 -16.65
N GLY A 467 11.27 21.89 -17.81
CA GLY A 467 11.22 21.18 -19.09
C GLY A 467 12.55 21.23 -19.85
N GLU A 468 12.62 20.55 -20.99
CA GLU A 468 13.86 20.42 -21.79
C GLU A 468 14.37 21.77 -22.31
N SER A 469 13.49 22.77 -22.46
CA SER A 469 13.87 24.14 -22.83
C SER A 469 14.88 24.81 -21.88
N TYR A 470 15.06 24.29 -20.66
CA TYR A 470 16.03 24.80 -19.68
C TYR A 470 17.40 24.10 -19.74
N ARG A 471 17.63 23.19 -20.70
CA ARG A 471 18.84 22.34 -20.80
C ARG A 471 20.15 23.12 -20.75
N GLU A 472 20.31 24.11 -21.62
CA GLU A 472 21.54 24.92 -21.69
C GLU A 472 21.81 25.65 -20.36
N ARG A 473 20.75 26.19 -19.75
CA ARG A 473 20.84 26.87 -18.45
C ARG A 473 21.19 25.91 -17.31
N LEU A 474 20.66 24.68 -17.36
CA LEU A 474 20.98 23.64 -16.38
C LEU A 474 22.45 23.20 -16.49
N GLU A 475 22.98 23.05 -17.70
CA GLU A 475 24.39 22.70 -17.90
C GLU A 475 25.34 23.83 -17.50
N ALA A 476 24.99 25.08 -17.79
CA ALA A 476 25.73 26.23 -17.26
C ALA A 476 25.72 26.23 -15.71
N PHE A 477 24.62 25.81 -15.09
CA PHE A 477 24.52 25.69 -13.64
C PHE A 477 25.36 24.55 -13.08
N VAL A 478 25.43 23.39 -13.75
CA VAL A 478 26.34 22.27 -13.43
C VAL A 478 27.78 22.77 -13.41
N ARG A 479 28.23 23.43 -14.49
CA ARG A 479 29.59 23.99 -14.59
C ARG A 479 29.90 24.94 -13.44
N LYS A 480 28.95 25.82 -13.09
CA LYS A 480 29.10 26.74 -11.96
C LYS A 480 29.28 26.02 -10.63
N GLN A 481 28.47 25.00 -10.34
CA GLN A 481 28.57 24.25 -9.08
C GLN A 481 29.91 23.52 -8.97
N VAL A 482 30.39 22.90 -10.06
CA VAL A 482 31.69 22.23 -10.11
C VAL A 482 32.86 23.21 -9.96
N ALA A 483 32.82 24.35 -10.64
CA ALA A 483 33.87 25.37 -10.55
C ALA A 483 34.04 25.94 -9.12
N GLU A 484 32.94 25.98 -8.37
CA GLU A 484 32.91 26.36 -6.95
C GLU A 484 33.29 25.17 -6.02
N GLY A 485 33.73 24.02 -6.54
CA GLY A 485 34.19 22.84 -5.78
C GLY A 485 33.11 21.86 -5.34
N GLY A 486 31.92 21.91 -5.97
CA GLY A 486 30.81 21.00 -5.67
C GLY A 486 30.78 19.77 -6.59
N CYS A 487 30.18 18.68 -6.11
CA CYS A 487 29.90 17.49 -6.92
C CYS A 487 28.43 17.45 -7.37
N VAL A 488 28.18 16.84 -8.52
CA VAL A 488 26.85 16.77 -9.16
C VAL A 488 26.42 15.33 -9.40
N TYR A 489 25.18 15.02 -9.07
CA TYR A 489 24.51 13.78 -9.45
C TYR A 489 23.55 14.01 -10.60
N ILE A 490 23.55 13.11 -11.59
CA ILE A 490 22.56 13.06 -12.67
C ILE A 490 21.97 11.65 -12.72
N VAL A 491 20.66 11.52 -12.57
CA VAL A 491 19.96 10.25 -12.58
C VAL A 491 19.13 10.10 -13.85
N CYS A 492 19.38 9.03 -14.59
CA CYS A 492 18.69 8.65 -15.81
C CYS A 492 17.84 7.38 -15.57
N PRO A 493 16.68 7.23 -16.23
CA PRO A 493 15.83 6.05 -16.06
C PRO A 493 16.39 4.76 -16.70
N ALA A 494 17.17 4.85 -17.78
CA ALA A 494 17.65 3.69 -18.54
C ALA A 494 19.17 3.49 -18.42
N VAL A 495 19.66 2.25 -18.60
CA VAL A 495 21.10 1.93 -18.61
C VAL A 495 21.71 2.16 -19.99
N GLU A 496 21.09 1.60 -21.03
CA GLU A 496 21.48 1.70 -22.45
C GLU A 496 20.31 2.17 -23.33
N GLU A 497 20.58 2.62 -24.57
CA GLU A 497 19.53 3.05 -25.53
C GLU A 497 18.65 1.87 -26.00
N SER A 498 19.20 0.66 -26.07
CA SER A 498 18.49 -0.58 -26.40
C SER A 498 17.53 -1.06 -25.30
N ASP A 499 17.78 -0.69 -24.04
CA ASP A 499 16.88 -0.99 -22.92
C ASP A 499 15.57 -0.15 -23.00
N ALA A 500 15.48 0.82 -23.93
CA ALA A 500 14.28 1.63 -24.14
C ALA A 500 13.07 0.82 -24.67
N GLU A 501 13.30 -0.37 -25.22
CA GLU A 501 12.27 -1.29 -25.69
C GLU A 501 12.02 -2.49 -24.74
N GLU A 502 12.97 -2.83 -23.85
CA GLU A 502 12.90 -4.03 -22.97
C GLU A 502 12.76 -3.74 -21.47
N GLY A 503 12.65 -2.47 -21.05
CA GLY A 503 12.41 -2.11 -19.65
C GLY A 503 11.00 -2.49 -19.17
N GLU A 504 10.93 -3.38 -18.16
CA GLU A 504 9.74 -3.83 -17.42
C GLU A 504 8.49 -2.96 -17.60
N ILE A 505 7.46 -3.54 -18.24
CA ILE A 505 6.09 -3.07 -18.13
C ILE A 505 5.73 -3.07 -16.64
N LEU A 506 5.72 -1.90 -16.01
CA LEU A 506 5.01 -1.71 -14.75
C LEU A 506 3.53 -2.01 -15.04
N LEU A 507 2.95 -2.96 -14.30
CA LEU A 507 1.54 -3.38 -14.41
C LEU A 507 0.54 -2.20 -14.23
N SER A 508 1.01 -1.03 -13.81
CA SER A 508 0.26 0.23 -13.77
C SER A 508 -0.12 0.76 -15.17
N GLU A 509 0.57 0.33 -16.24
CA GLU A 509 0.28 0.76 -17.62
C GLU A 509 -0.88 -0.03 -18.29
N LEU A 510 -1.44 -1.06 -17.64
CA LEU A 510 -2.57 -1.84 -18.19
C LEU A 510 -3.96 -1.21 -17.93
N GLY A 511 -4.02 -0.16 -17.11
CA GLY A 511 -5.27 0.55 -16.80
C GLY A 511 -5.67 1.63 -17.81
N GLU A 512 -4.72 2.13 -18.60
CA GLU A 512 -4.95 3.17 -19.60
C GLU A 512 -4.92 2.55 -21.01
N LEU A 513 -5.97 1.79 -21.32
CA LEU A 513 -6.24 1.45 -22.71
C LEU A 513 -6.71 2.74 -23.43
N TYR A 514 -5.85 3.22 -24.34
CA TYR A 514 -6.04 4.32 -25.29
C TYR A 514 -5.76 5.76 -24.81
N SER A 515 -4.48 6.14 -24.82
CA SER A 515 -4.10 7.46 -25.35
C SER A 515 -2.76 7.35 -26.10
N PRO A 516 -2.71 7.62 -27.42
CA PRO A 516 -1.45 7.58 -28.18
C PRO A 516 -0.66 8.87 -27.93
N GLU A 517 -0.03 8.99 -26.76
CA GLU A 517 0.85 10.13 -26.48
C GLU A 517 2.28 9.83 -26.94
N LYS A 518 2.91 10.81 -27.60
CA LYS A 518 4.33 10.78 -27.99
C LYS A 518 5.19 10.59 -26.73
N LYS A 519 5.64 9.36 -26.47
CA LYS A 519 6.63 9.08 -25.42
C LYS A 519 7.96 9.76 -25.80
N THR A 520 8.44 10.68 -24.96
CA THR A 520 9.80 11.24 -25.06
C THR A 520 10.82 10.09 -24.97
N PRO A 521 11.86 10.05 -25.82
CA PRO A 521 12.87 8.99 -25.77
C PRO A 521 13.56 8.95 -24.41
N LEU A 522 13.80 7.74 -23.90
CA LEU A 522 14.43 7.50 -22.60
C LEU A 522 15.92 7.89 -22.67
N LYS A 523 16.39 8.71 -21.72
CA LYS A 523 17.82 8.98 -21.58
C LYS A 523 18.52 7.81 -20.88
N SER A 524 19.60 7.31 -21.48
CA SER A 524 20.42 6.25 -20.92
C SER A 524 21.64 6.82 -20.19
N ALA A 525 22.02 6.23 -19.05
CA ALA A 525 23.15 6.72 -18.26
C ALA A 525 24.47 6.67 -19.05
N VAL A 526 24.69 5.64 -19.86
CA VAL A 526 25.92 5.48 -20.64
C VAL A 526 25.98 6.48 -21.81
N ALA A 527 24.91 6.58 -22.61
CA ALA A 527 24.91 7.51 -23.75
C ALA A 527 24.95 8.96 -23.28
N TYR A 528 24.19 9.30 -22.24
CA TYR A 528 24.17 10.65 -21.70
C TYR A 528 25.53 11.06 -21.11
N THR A 529 26.25 10.12 -20.49
CA THR A 529 27.63 10.37 -20.03
C THR A 529 28.56 10.70 -21.18
N LYS A 530 28.49 9.93 -22.27
CA LYS A 530 29.30 10.18 -23.46
C LYS A 530 28.99 11.56 -24.06
N GLU A 531 27.71 11.85 -24.27
CA GLU A 531 27.25 13.13 -24.80
C GLU A 531 27.70 14.32 -23.92
N LEU A 532 27.55 14.19 -22.60
CA LEU A 532 27.95 15.24 -21.66
C LEU A 532 29.47 15.43 -21.62
N SER A 533 30.24 14.34 -21.77
CA SER A 533 31.71 14.38 -21.80
C SER A 533 32.24 15.01 -23.09
N GLU A 534 31.58 14.76 -24.23
CA GLU A 534 31.91 15.41 -25.51
C GLU A 534 31.61 16.91 -25.47
N ARG A 535 30.51 17.32 -24.82
CA ARG A 535 30.09 18.72 -24.70
C ARG A 535 30.85 19.50 -23.62
N HIS A 536 31.33 18.84 -22.57
CA HIS A 536 32.05 19.45 -21.45
C HIS A 536 33.36 18.70 -21.17
N PRO A 537 34.37 18.82 -22.05
CA PRO A 537 35.65 18.12 -21.89
C PRO A 537 36.47 18.60 -20.69
N ASP A 538 36.09 19.72 -20.08
CA ASP A 538 36.70 20.29 -18.88
C ASP A 538 36.21 19.67 -17.57
N LEU A 539 35.16 18.84 -17.60
CA LEU A 539 34.59 18.18 -16.42
C LEU A 539 35.01 16.71 -16.34
N ARG A 540 35.27 16.21 -15.13
CA ARG A 540 35.53 14.78 -14.90
C ARG A 540 34.21 14.06 -14.69
N ILE A 541 33.68 13.46 -15.75
CA ILE A 541 32.36 12.82 -15.76
C ILE A 541 32.54 11.30 -15.76
N SER A 542 31.75 10.61 -14.94
CA SER A 542 31.73 9.14 -14.92
C SER A 542 30.31 8.62 -14.74
N PHE A 543 30.13 7.30 -14.89
CA PHE A 543 28.83 6.67 -14.75
C PHE A 543 28.81 5.46 -13.81
N VAL A 544 27.65 5.20 -13.21
CA VAL A 544 27.37 3.98 -12.44
C VAL A 544 25.99 3.42 -12.76
N HIS A 545 25.90 2.15 -13.12
CA HIS A 545 24.64 1.46 -13.37
C HIS A 545 24.56 0.06 -12.75
N GLY A 546 23.36 -0.52 -12.71
CA GLY A 546 23.04 -1.72 -11.92
C GLY A 546 23.74 -2.98 -12.42
N LYS A 547 23.93 -3.08 -13.73
CA LYS A 547 24.62 -4.19 -14.40
C LYS A 547 26.16 -4.22 -14.18
N MET A 548 26.78 -3.18 -13.59
CA MET A 548 28.24 -3.18 -13.31
C MET A 548 28.61 -4.18 -12.20
N LYS A 549 29.83 -4.75 -12.27
CA LYS A 549 30.39 -5.58 -11.19
C LYS A 549 30.56 -4.74 -9.92
N SER A 550 30.31 -5.35 -8.76
CA SER A 550 30.35 -4.64 -7.46
C SER A 550 31.69 -3.94 -7.20
N ALA A 551 32.82 -4.57 -7.54
CA ALA A 551 34.14 -3.96 -7.38
C ALA A 551 34.34 -2.68 -8.21
N ASP A 552 33.77 -2.63 -9.42
CA ASP A 552 33.86 -1.48 -10.32
C ASP A 552 32.97 -0.33 -9.82
N LYS A 553 31.75 -0.65 -9.37
CA LYS A 553 30.86 0.32 -8.71
C LYS A 553 31.53 0.97 -7.50
N ASP A 554 32.12 0.15 -6.63
CA ASP A 554 32.79 0.63 -5.43
C ASP A 554 33.97 1.56 -5.76
N LYS A 555 34.72 1.25 -6.82
CA LYS A 555 35.82 2.08 -7.29
C LYS A 555 35.34 3.45 -7.76
N VAL A 556 34.30 3.50 -8.60
CA VAL A 556 33.74 4.77 -9.11
C VAL A 556 33.12 5.57 -7.98
N MET A 557 32.37 4.93 -7.08
CA MET A 557 31.75 5.61 -5.94
C MET A 557 32.79 6.18 -4.96
N ARG A 558 33.91 5.49 -4.74
CA ARG A 558 35.03 6.01 -3.93
C ARG A 558 35.70 7.21 -4.59
N ALA A 559 35.97 7.13 -5.90
CA ALA A 559 36.53 8.25 -6.66
C ALA A 559 35.61 9.48 -6.61
N PHE A 560 34.30 9.29 -6.75
CA PHE A 560 33.32 10.37 -6.64
C PHE A 560 33.26 10.96 -5.22
N ALA A 561 33.24 10.13 -4.18
CA ALA A 561 33.27 10.60 -2.79
C ALA A 561 34.57 11.36 -2.45
N GLY A 562 35.69 10.97 -3.06
CA GLY A 562 37.00 11.63 -2.91
C GLY A 562 37.18 12.90 -3.74
N GLY A 563 36.19 13.29 -4.57
CA GLY A 563 36.29 14.46 -5.43
C GLY A 563 37.19 14.27 -6.66
N GLU A 564 37.48 13.03 -7.04
CA GLU A 564 38.18 12.69 -8.29
C GLU A 564 37.26 12.76 -9.52
N ILE A 565 35.95 12.70 -9.30
CA ILE A 565 34.89 12.81 -10.31
C ILE A 565 33.98 13.98 -9.92
N ASP A 566 33.72 14.88 -10.87
CA ASP A 566 32.89 16.08 -10.67
C ASP A 566 31.40 15.79 -10.85
N VAL A 567 31.07 14.98 -11.87
CA VAL A 567 29.70 14.65 -12.24
C VAL A 567 29.55 13.14 -12.32
N LEU A 568 28.64 12.58 -11.52
CA LEU A 568 28.28 11.17 -11.58
C LEU A 568 26.91 11.00 -12.23
N VAL A 569 26.88 10.37 -13.39
CA VAL A 569 25.66 9.96 -14.08
C VAL A 569 25.30 8.55 -13.63
N SER A 570 24.05 8.29 -13.27
CA SER A 570 23.66 6.96 -12.83
C SER A 570 22.24 6.60 -13.23
N THR A 571 21.89 5.33 -13.03
CA THR A 571 20.49 4.94 -12.92
C THR A 571 20.00 5.03 -11.46
N THR A 572 18.83 4.46 -11.14
CA THR A 572 18.25 4.35 -9.78
C THR A 572 19.17 3.68 -8.72
N VAL A 573 20.35 3.23 -9.12
CA VAL A 573 21.35 2.55 -8.28
C VAL A 573 22.02 3.46 -7.25
N ILE A 574 21.85 4.78 -7.33
CA ILE A 574 22.30 5.73 -6.28
C ILE A 574 21.56 5.53 -4.93
N GLU A 575 20.57 4.63 -4.86
CA GLU A 575 20.07 4.12 -3.57
C GLU A 575 21.17 3.51 -2.66
N VAL A 576 22.36 3.18 -3.19
CA VAL A 576 23.48 2.68 -2.38
C VAL A 576 24.11 3.81 -1.56
N GLY A 577 23.61 4.01 -0.34
CA GLY A 577 24.26 4.42 0.93
C GLY A 577 25.32 5.54 1.03
N VAL A 578 26.09 5.87 0.00
CA VAL A 578 27.32 6.66 0.11
C VAL A 578 27.04 8.11 0.47
N ASN A 579 27.63 8.57 1.56
CA ASN A 579 27.62 9.96 1.96
C ASN A 579 28.67 10.76 1.17
N VAL A 580 28.23 11.73 0.35
CA VAL A 580 29.12 12.66 -0.36
C VAL A 580 28.80 14.08 0.11
N PRO A 581 29.51 14.61 1.14
CA PRO A 581 29.19 15.92 1.73
C PRO A 581 29.25 17.08 0.74
N ASN A 582 30.11 16.98 -0.28
CA ASN A 582 30.29 18.02 -1.31
C ASN A 582 29.26 17.93 -2.46
N ALA A 583 28.37 16.92 -2.46
CA ALA A 583 27.32 16.81 -3.46
C ALA A 583 26.23 17.86 -3.22
N CYS A 584 26.12 18.81 -4.14
CA CYS A 584 25.29 20.01 -3.99
C CYS A 584 24.20 20.16 -5.06
N LEU A 585 24.25 19.37 -6.13
CA LEU A 585 23.25 19.40 -7.20
C LEU A 585 22.82 17.99 -7.58
N MET A 586 21.51 17.72 -7.51
CA MET A 586 20.87 16.51 -7.98
C MET A 586 20.01 16.83 -9.19
N ILE A 587 20.24 16.16 -10.32
CA ILE A 587 19.43 16.29 -11.54
C ILE A 587 18.78 14.93 -11.80
N VAL A 588 17.47 14.92 -12.02
CA VAL A 588 16.73 13.70 -12.40
C VAL A 588 16.13 13.90 -13.78
N GLU A 589 16.68 13.20 -14.77
CA GLU A 589 16.16 13.18 -16.14
C GLU A 589 14.91 12.31 -16.23
N ASN A 590 13.96 12.70 -17.09
CA ASN A 590 12.66 12.03 -17.26
C ASN A 590 11.99 11.74 -15.89
N ALA A 591 11.94 12.75 -15.01
CA ALA A 591 11.50 12.60 -13.63
C ALA A 591 10.07 12.03 -13.48
N ASP A 592 9.23 12.17 -14.50
CA ASP A 592 7.88 11.60 -14.60
C ASP A 592 7.85 10.06 -14.60
N ARG A 593 9.00 9.41 -14.84
CA ARG A 593 9.15 7.95 -14.74
C ARG A 593 9.41 7.45 -13.32
N PHE A 594 9.69 8.35 -12.38
CA PHE A 594 10.04 8.01 -11.01
C PHE A 594 8.85 8.23 -10.06
N GLY A 595 8.78 7.39 -9.04
CA GLY A 595 7.89 7.58 -7.89
C GLY A 595 8.24 8.78 -7.02
N LEU A 596 7.27 9.35 -6.30
CA LEU A 596 7.54 10.42 -5.33
C LEU A 596 8.51 9.96 -4.24
N SER A 597 8.33 8.74 -3.73
CA SER A 597 9.24 8.12 -2.76
C SER A 597 10.68 7.98 -3.29
N GLN A 598 10.86 7.53 -4.53
CA GLN A 598 12.18 7.44 -5.18
C GLN A 598 12.80 8.83 -5.38
N LEU A 599 12.04 9.79 -5.88
CA LEU A 599 12.49 11.17 -6.05
C LEU A 599 12.91 11.80 -4.71
N HIS A 600 12.17 11.53 -3.63
CA HIS A 600 12.51 11.97 -2.28
C HIS A 600 13.82 11.39 -1.78
N GLN A 601 14.05 10.08 -1.99
CA GLN A 601 15.32 9.46 -1.65
C GLN A 601 16.49 10.03 -2.44
N LEU A 602 16.30 10.30 -3.75
CA LEU A 602 17.30 10.94 -4.59
C LEU A 602 17.60 12.36 -4.12
N ARG A 603 16.58 13.18 -3.81
CA ARG A 603 16.75 14.51 -3.21
C ARG A 603 17.57 14.44 -1.92
N GLY A 604 17.35 13.44 -1.08
CA GLY A 604 18.08 13.23 0.18
C GLY A 604 19.57 12.86 0.03
N ARG A 605 20.07 12.66 -1.20
CA ARG A 605 21.49 12.39 -1.48
C ARG A 605 22.35 13.65 -1.55
N VAL A 606 21.73 14.82 -1.71
CA VAL A 606 22.39 16.13 -1.66
C VAL A 606 22.02 16.89 -0.39
N GLY A 607 22.72 17.98 -0.08
CA GLY A 607 22.43 18.79 1.12
C GLY A 607 22.92 18.17 2.43
N ARG A 608 24.05 17.45 2.38
CA ARG A 608 24.71 16.86 3.55
C ARG A 608 25.84 17.72 4.12
N GLY A 609 26.37 18.66 3.33
CA GLY A 609 27.33 19.66 3.78
C GLY A 609 26.67 21.00 4.18
N THR A 610 27.51 22.00 4.43
CA THR A 610 27.10 23.39 4.74
C THR A 610 26.70 24.20 3.50
N ARG A 611 26.85 23.61 2.31
CA ARG A 611 26.60 24.27 1.03
C ARG A 611 25.13 24.22 0.65
N LYS A 612 24.63 25.31 0.09
CA LYS A 612 23.29 25.38 -0.48
C LYS A 612 23.16 24.35 -1.60
N SER A 613 22.15 23.49 -1.49
CA SER A 613 21.97 22.34 -2.35
C SER A 613 20.65 22.42 -3.12
N TYR A 614 20.63 21.82 -4.30
CA TYR A 614 19.55 21.94 -5.26
C TYR A 614 19.15 20.58 -5.81
N CYS A 615 17.86 20.40 -6.10
CA CYS A 615 17.32 19.25 -6.81
C CYS A 615 16.51 19.74 -8.02
N VAL A 616 16.86 19.27 -9.22
CA VAL A 616 16.21 19.67 -10.47
C VAL A 616 15.59 18.43 -11.11
N LEU A 617 14.27 18.46 -11.26
CA LEU A 617 13.48 17.42 -11.89
C LEU A 617 13.22 17.85 -13.33
N VAL A 618 13.71 17.09 -14.31
CA VAL A 618 13.55 17.43 -15.73
C VAL A 618 12.52 16.51 -16.38
N SER A 619 11.44 17.09 -16.91
CA SER A 619 10.42 16.35 -17.67
C SER A 619 9.55 17.29 -18.51
N ASP A 620 9.21 16.85 -19.72
CA ASP A 620 8.22 17.50 -20.60
C ASP A 620 6.85 16.80 -20.56
N THR A 621 6.57 16.02 -19.50
CA THR A 621 5.32 15.26 -19.38
C THR A 621 4.09 16.16 -19.54
N ASN A 622 3.08 15.68 -20.27
CA ASN A 622 1.79 16.35 -20.42
C ASN A 622 0.72 15.85 -19.46
N GLY A 623 0.90 14.67 -18.86
CA GLY A 623 -0.07 14.03 -17.98
C GLY A 623 -0.33 14.81 -16.68
N GLU A 624 -1.59 15.00 -16.32
CA GLU A 624 -1.98 15.77 -15.12
C GLU A 624 -1.50 15.11 -13.83
N ASN A 625 -1.60 13.79 -13.71
CA ASN A 625 -1.14 13.04 -12.53
C ASN A 625 0.37 13.16 -12.33
N ALA A 626 1.17 13.02 -13.40
CA ALA A 626 2.63 13.17 -13.34
C ALA A 626 3.03 14.62 -12.99
N LYS A 627 2.36 15.64 -13.56
CA LYS A 627 2.58 17.04 -13.19
C LYS A 627 2.24 17.31 -11.74
N LYS A 628 1.09 16.80 -11.25
CA LYS A 628 0.68 16.96 -9.85
C LYS A 628 1.71 16.34 -8.92
N ARG A 629 2.20 15.14 -9.25
CA ARG A 629 3.24 14.41 -8.52
C ARG A 629 4.55 15.21 -8.42
N LEU A 630 5.06 15.70 -9.54
CA LEU A 630 6.31 16.50 -9.58
C LEU A 630 6.15 17.84 -8.86
N LYS A 631 4.98 18.48 -8.96
CA LYS A 631 4.69 19.72 -8.22
C LYS A 631 4.66 19.49 -6.71
N THR A 632 4.08 18.38 -6.22
CA THR A 632 4.14 18.02 -4.80
C THR A 632 5.58 17.91 -4.32
N MET A 633 6.45 17.27 -5.10
CA MET A 633 7.87 17.11 -4.78
C MET A 633 8.60 18.47 -4.64
N CYS A 634 8.18 19.49 -5.39
CA CYS A 634 8.69 20.86 -5.28
C CYS A 634 8.11 21.63 -4.09
N ALA A 635 6.85 21.37 -3.72
CA ALA A 635 6.12 22.16 -2.73
C ALA A 635 6.57 21.87 -1.29
N THR A 636 6.92 20.62 -0.98
CA THR A 636 7.27 20.21 0.38
C THR A 636 8.60 19.50 0.46
N ASN A 637 9.30 19.73 1.57
CA ASN A 637 10.49 18.96 1.94
C ASN A 637 10.18 17.87 2.96
N ASP A 638 8.94 17.81 3.47
CA ASP A 638 8.53 16.80 4.43
C ASP A 638 8.27 15.48 3.70
N GLY A 639 9.12 14.49 3.98
CA GLY A 639 8.98 13.17 3.39
C GLY A 639 7.69 12.44 3.79
N TYR A 640 7.05 12.79 4.93
CA TYR A 640 5.74 12.23 5.31
C TYR A 640 4.63 12.74 4.40
N GLU A 641 4.59 14.05 4.16
CA GLU A 641 3.62 14.66 3.25
C GLU A 641 3.79 14.12 1.82
N ILE A 642 5.03 13.91 1.40
CA ILE A 642 5.37 13.27 0.13
C ILE A 642 4.83 11.83 0.08
N ALA A 643 5.03 11.04 1.13
CA ALA A 643 4.59 9.65 1.13
C ALA A 643 3.07 9.50 1.21
N GLU A 644 2.38 10.34 1.97
CA GLU A 644 0.91 10.40 1.96
C GLU A 644 0.38 10.77 0.58
N THR A 645 1.02 11.74 -0.08
CA THR A 645 0.60 12.16 -1.42
C THR A 645 0.94 11.10 -2.47
N ASP A 646 2.08 10.42 -2.37
CA ASP A 646 2.43 9.28 -3.25
C ASP A 646 1.40 8.16 -3.11
N LEU A 647 0.98 7.86 -1.88
CA LEU A 647 -0.04 6.85 -1.60
C LEU A 647 -1.40 7.23 -2.22
N LYS A 648 -1.85 8.47 -2.01
CA LYS A 648 -3.09 9.00 -2.59
C LYS A 648 -3.07 9.06 -4.13
N LEU A 649 -1.91 9.33 -4.74
CA LEU A 649 -1.77 9.46 -6.20
C LEU A 649 -1.60 8.12 -6.92
N ARG A 650 -1.00 7.11 -6.27
CA ARG A 650 -0.79 5.77 -6.85
C ARG A 650 -2.01 4.86 -6.73
N GLY A 651 -2.89 5.12 -5.77
CA GLY A 651 -4.02 4.25 -5.46
C GLY A 651 -3.59 2.92 -4.79
N PRO A 652 -4.55 2.17 -4.23
CA PRO A 652 -4.32 1.01 -3.36
C PRO A 652 -3.56 -0.17 -3.99
N GLY A 653 -3.60 -0.31 -5.32
CA GLY A 653 -3.13 -1.50 -6.02
C GLY A 653 -1.61 -1.62 -6.18
N ASP A 654 -0.88 -0.50 -6.27
CA ASP A 654 0.54 -0.52 -6.65
C ASP A 654 1.51 -0.60 -5.47
N PHE A 655 1.15 -0.10 -4.28
CA PHE A 655 2.05 -0.17 -3.12
C PHE A 655 2.14 -1.60 -2.55
N LEU A 656 1.03 -2.35 -2.59
CA LEU A 656 0.99 -3.77 -2.25
C LEU A 656 1.57 -4.65 -3.37
N ARG A 657 1.52 -4.20 -4.64
CA ARG A 657 2.16 -4.88 -5.79
C ARG A 657 3.64 -4.56 -6.00
N ALA A 658 4.17 -3.44 -5.51
CA ALA A 658 5.59 -3.12 -5.66
C ALA A 658 6.52 -4.08 -4.88
N ASN A 659 5.97 -4.80 -3.90
CA ASN A 659 6.63 -5.95 -3.26
C ASN A 659 6.39 -7.28 -4.00
N ALA A 660 5.56 -7.30 -5.05
CA ALA A 660 5.26 -8.49 -5.84
C ALA A 660 6.28 -8.76 -6.97
N ASN A 661 7.13 -7.78 -7.33
CA ASN A 661 8.23 -8.01 -8.28
C ASN A 661 9.51 -8.56 -7.62
N MET A 662 9.54 -8.70 -6.28
CA MET A 662 10.46 -9.63 -5.62
C MET A 662 9.87 -11.05 -5.64
N GLY A 663 9.91 -11.70 -6.81
CA GLY A 663 10.04 -13.16 -6.99
C GLY A 663 9.13 -14.10 -6.20
N ILE A 664 8.04 -13.62 -5.61
CA ILE A 664 7.10 -14.42 -4.84
C ILE A 664 5.74 -13.80 -5.12
N ARG A 665 4.84 -14.60 -5.69
CA ARG A 665 3.43 -14.56 -5.31
C ARG A 665 3.41 -14.67 -3.78
N GLN A 666 3.66 -13.58 -3.05
CA GLN A 666 3.59 -13.59 -1.60
C GLN A 666 2.12 -13.83 -1.28
N SER A 667 1.81 -15.11 -1.14
CA SER A 667 0.88 -15.63 -0.16
C SER A 667 0.92 -14.69 1.04
N GLY A 668 -0.17 -13.93 1.22
CA GLY A 668 -0.51 -13.50 2.55
C GLY A 668 -0.72 -12.04 2.90
N GLY A 669 -0.93 -11.14 1.94
CA GLY A 669 -1.55 -9.85 2.28
C GLY A 669 -2.99 -10.04 2.78
N THR A 670 -3.42 -9.31 3.81
CA THR A 670 -4.84 -9.24 4.18
C THR A 670 -5.60 -8.52 3.06
N GLU A 671 -6.32 -9.26 2.21
CA GLU A 671 -7.26 -8.66 1.27
C GLU A 671 -8.48 -8.17 2.03
N PHE A 672 -8.53 -6.86 2.25
CA PHE A 672 -9.71 -6.18 2.77
C PHE A 672 -10.83 -6.24 1.72
N ARG A 673 -12.04 -6.63 2.13
CA ARG A 673 -13.24 -6.74 1.31
C ARG A 673 -13.78 -5.36 0.93
N ILE A 674 -13.65 -4.38 1.82
CA ILE A 674 -14.17 -3.02 1.61
C ILE A 674 -13.20 -1.93 2.02
N ALA A 675 -12.37 -2.16 3.05
CA ALA A 675 -11.45 -1.15 3.53
C ALA A 675 -10.30 -0.92 2.55
N ASP A 676 -9.96 0.34 2.35
CA ASP A 676 -8.77 0.77 1.64
C ASP A 676 -7.83 1.45 2.62
N LEU A 677 -6.66 0.85 2.87
CA LEU A 677 -5.70 1.37 3.83
C LEU A 677 -5.22 2.79 3.53
N CYS A 678 -5.34 3.22 2.27
CA CYS A 678 -4.92 4.54 1.82
C CYS A 678 -6.02 5.56 2.04
N ASP A 679 -7.23 5.26 1.55
CA ASP A 679 -8.37 6.18 1.60
C ASP A 679 -9.00 6.24 3.00
N ASP A 680 -8.94 5.14 3.76
CA ASP A 680 -9.56 4.99 5.07
C ASP A 680 -8.56 5.18 6.24
N GLY A 681 -7.45 5.89 6.01
CA GLY A 681 -6.37 6.07 6.98
C GLY A 681 -6.82 6.61 8.35
N ASP A 682 -7.75 7.56 8.38
CA ASP A 682 -8.30 8.08 9.64
C ASP A 682 -9.11 7.02 10.40
N VAL A 683 -9.87 6.19 9.67
CA VAL A 683 -10.64 5.08 10.24
C VAL A 683 -9.70 4.01 10.78
N LEU A 684 -8.62 3.73 10.07
CA LEU A 684 -7.57 2.81 10.50
C LEU A 684 -6.92 3.25 11.81
N LEU A 685 -6.43 4.50 11.88
CA LEU A 685 -5.81 5.03 13.10
C LEU A 685 -6.77 4.92 14.28
N ARG A 686 -8.03 5.29 14.06
CA ARG A 686 -9.07 5.21 15.08
C ARG A 686 -9.32 3.78 15.54
N ALA A 687 -9.43 2.84 14.62
CA ALA A 687 -9.62 1.42 14.91
C ALA A 687 -8.46 0.84 15.73
N PHE A 688 -7.22 1.21 15.42
CA PHE A 688 -6.04 0.79 16.20
C PHE A 688 -6.03 1.36 17.62
N THR A 689 -6.36 2.65 17.79
CA THR A 689 -6.48 3.26 19.13
C THR A 689 -7.60 2.62 19.94
N ASP A 690 -8.78 2.44 19.34
CA ASP A 690 -9.92 1.84 20.02
C ASP A 690 -9.65 0.37 20.37
N ALA A 691 -8.90 -0.37 19.55
CA ALA A 691 -8.51 -1.76 19.83
C ALA A 691 -7.56 -1.84 21.04
N GLU A 692 -6.63 -0.91 21.16
CA GLU A 692 -5.72 -0.83 22.30
C GLU A 692 -6.45 -0.49 23.60
N GLU A 693 -7.30 0.54 23.58
CA GLU A 693 -8.14 0.90 24.73
C GLU A 693 -9.07 -0.27 25.14
N PHE A 694 -9.65 -0.96 24.16
CA PHE A 694 -10.55 -2.07 24.39
C PHE A 694 -9.85 -3.25 25.08
N LEU A 695 -8.67 -3.66 24.57
CA LEU A 695 -7.89 -4.75 25.14
C LEU A 695 -7.27 -4.41 26.51
N ALA A 696 -7.06 -3.13 26.82
CA ALA A 696 -6.61 -2.68 28.12
C ALA A 696 -7.74 -2.69 29.17
N ALA A 697 -8.96 -2.33 28.76
CA ALA A 697 -10.09 -2.17 29.67
C ALA A 697 -10.91 -3.46 29.90
N ARG A 698 -10.93 -4.38 28.93
CA ARG A 698 -11.83 -5.55 28.96
C ARG A 698 -11.18 -6.82 28.41
N ALA A 699 -11.65 -7.97 28.86
CA ALA A 699 -11.27 -9.25 28.27
C ALA A 699 -12.11 -9.53 27.02
N LEU A 700 -11.46 -9.83 25.89
CA LEU A 700 -12.14 -10.19 24.64
C LEU A 700 -13.07 -11.42 24.80
N ALA A 701 -12.81 -12.28 25.79
CA ALA A 701 -13.63 -13.43 26.15
C ALA A 701 -15.06 -13.06 26.59
N GLU A 702 -15.30 -11.81 27.03
CA GLU A 702 -16.64 -11.31 27.35
C GLU A 702 -17.51 -11.07 26.10
N TYR A 703 -16.92 -11.09 24.91
CA TYR A 703 -17.57 -10.81 23.63
C TYR A 703 -17.37 -11.99 22.66
N PRO A 704 -18.16 -13.07 22.77
CA PRO A 704 -17.93 -14.31 22.04
C PRO A 704 -18.01 -14.15 20.52
N THR A 705 -18.95 -13.35 20.02
CA THR A 705 -19.09 -13.07 18.58
C THR A 705 -17.92 -12.27 18.00
N LEU A 706 -17.41 -11.29 18.76
CA LEU A 706 -16.22 -10.54 18.39
C LEU A 706 -14.98 -11.44 18.41
N LEU A 707 -14.83 -12.26 19.46
CA LEU A 707 -13.73 -13.20 19.61
C LEU A 707 -13.67 -14.18 18.43
N GLU A 708 -14.81 -14.74 18.02
CA GLU A 708 -14.89 -15.64 16.86
C GLU A 708 -14.43 -14.95 15.57
N LYS A 709 -14.90 -13.72 15.30
CA LYS A 709 -14.48 -12.95 14.12
C LYS A 709 -12.99 -12.61 14.16
N VAL A 710 -12.45 -12.24 15.31
CA VAL A 710 -11.02 -11.96 15.49
C VAL A 710 -10.18 -13.23 15.33
N GLN A 711 -10.64 -14.38 15.82
CA GLN A 711 -9.98 -15.68 15.62
C GLN A 711 -9.98 -16.10 14.14
N GLY A 712 -11.08 -15.85 13.41
CA GLY A 712 -11.13 -16.04 11.97
C GLY A 712 -10.08 -15.18 11.25
N MET A 713 -10.02 -13.89 11.57
CA MET A 713 -9.01 -12.96 11.02
C MET A 713 -7.58 -13.36 11.40
N LEU A 714 -7.35 -13.84 12.62
CA LEU A 714 -6.06 -14.38 13.07
C LEU A 714 -5.64 -15.60 12.26
N ALA A 715 -6.54 -16.58 12.09
CA ALA A 715 -6.26 -17.79 11.34
C ALA A 715 -5.98 -17.50 9.87
N GLU A 716 -6.74 -16.58 9.26
CA GLU A 716 -6.47 -16.06 7.92
C GLU A 716 -5.09 -15.41 7.85
N ASN A 717 -4.69 -14.61 8.84
CA ASN A 717 -3.36 -14.00 8.87
C ASN A 717 -2.24 -15.05 9.09
N GLU A 718 -2.44 -16.07 9.95
CA GLU A 718 -1.43 -17.10 10.25
C GLU A 718 -1.21 -18.09 9.10
N THR A 719 -2.26 -18.49 8.37
CA THR A 719 -2.13 -19.32 7.14
C THR A 719 -1.56 -18.55 5.94
N ARG A 720 -1.50 -17.23 6.07
CA ARG A 720 -0.93 -16.30 5.10
C ARG A 720 0.54 -15.97 5.39
N ILE A 721 0.94 -16.03 6.67
CA ILE A 721 2.31 -15.76 7.15
C ILE A 721 3.21 -17.01 7.06
N ASN A 722 2.63 -18.22 7.21
CA ASN A 722 3.29 -19.51 6.98
C ASN A 722 3.17 -19.94 5.52
#